data_AF-A0A6L2PMX1-F1
#
_entry.id   AF-A0A6L2PMX1-F1
#
_cell.length_a   1.000
_cell.length_b   1.000
_cell.length_c   1.000
_cell.angle_alpha   90.00
_cell.angle_beta   90.00
_cell.angle_gamma   90.00
#
_symmetry.space_group_name_H-M   'P 1'
#
loop_
_entity.id
_entity.type
_entity.pdbx_description
1 polymer ?
#
loop_
_entity_poly.entity_id
_entity_poly.type
_entity_poly.pdbx_seq_one_letter_code
_entity_poly.pdbx_strand_id
1 'polypeptide(L)'
;MSPDIDFFPELNCCGQRFQSCGCDLAYQVLSGDSVIIRGQPKGGPPPEKTLFLSNIVAPKLGRRAVNNDCFVSVEETKDEPYAWEAREYLRKKLVGEEVWFTFEKSANTTREYGCIYLGKDVATGEKVTESLVSEGLVSVRREGVRQGPELQRLIELEDAAKAAGKGKWAATGNQEHVRDIKWTIDSPHNFMQKCGKEPIKAVIEHVRDGSTVRAFLLPDFYHITLMLSGIRCPGFKVDSEGKPEPYAEEAKYFVESRLLQRDVEIILESVSNNNFVGTVVHPRGNIAEALLKEGFARCVDWSMASMKSGSVTLRKAEKAAKEARIRIWKDYQATGPQKEYAATVVEVVNGDALMVKTADGVVKKVFLASIRPPREQSKSTEEKPNEAPPPRPKGFRPLYDIPWMFEAREFLRKKLIGKKVNVVVDYIQTARDNFPEKVCCTVTIGGVNVAEAMVSKGFATVVRYRQDDDQRSSHYDDLLAAEMKATKSGAGVHAKKDIPNHRVADVSGDLAKAKQFLPFLQRASRTEAVVEFVASGSRLRLYITKETCLVTFLLGGINCPRGSRPGVGGVGLLDGEPFGDKALQFTKDKCLQREVEIQVESMDKAGNFIGWLWIDGHNLSVALVEAGLATVHFTAERSEHYKVLRAAEENAKAARLRVWEDYIEENEEEKKIEEDQSIERKIDYQKVLVIEVTPELHFYAQLVEQGPKLVQLMAKIQQEFIANPPLSGAFTPKRGELCAAQFTDDRQWYRARVEKVSGSNISVFYIDYGNRAIVDSSHCAALPSSFAADKPYAHEYAMACVQLPKDEEYKEEAIQALKADLENRPFNLNVEYRQGSISYVTLVDTTNNDEDVAKTLIGDGLLMFENRREKKLQKLVIRMLMNFTLMSLHTTTENCRLTSLHTTKRVAHLPAYTSQLRVAHVPAYTPQLRVAHLSAYAPQLGVTHLPVWQKAMLSTFPGGVTKYEVGPSVQVPELFSYSLMCANSVHSIYSGVLMFIKFFSCLNNFSCIPVKVGWVQSWLYCHQAKYPTTELLLNQLINTVTENPWNVF
;
A
#
# COMPACT_ATOMS: atom_id res chain seq x y z
N MET A 1 -37.71 27.88 26.08
CA MET A 1 -38.90 28.40 26.78
C MET A 1 -38.53 28.56 28.24
N SER A 2 -38.61 29.77 28.78
CA SER A 2 -38.54 30.00 30.23
C SER A 2 -39.87 29.63 30.87
N PRO A 3 -39.87 29.31 32.16
CA PRO A 3 -40.75 30.06 33.07
C PRO A 3 -40.00 30.80 34.19
N ASP A 4 -40.65 31.86 34.65
CA ASP A 4 -40.79 32.32 36.04
C ASP A 4 -39.53 32.60 36.88
N ILE A 5 -39.26 33.92 37.03
CA ILE A 5 -38.36 34.50 38.02
C ILE A 5 -39.22 35.13 39.11
N ASP A 6 -39.37 34.44 40.25
CA ASP A 6 -40.03 35.03 41.42
C ASP A 6 -39.08 36.01 42.14
N PHE A 7 -39.56 37.25 42.32
CA PHE A 7 -38.88 38.26 43.14
C PHE A 7 -39.17 38.01 44.63
N PHE A 8 -38.15 37.63 45.39
CA PHE A 8 -38.23 37.70 46.85
C PHE A 8 -38.10 39.16 47.33
N PRO A 9 -38.96 39.64 48.25
CA PRO A 9 -38.97 41.04 48.68
C PRO A 9 -37.93 41.34 49.76
N GLU A 10 -37.33 42.54 49.70
CA GLU A 10 -36.46 43.07 50.76
C GLU A 10 -37.28 43.45 52.01
N LEU A 11 -37.28 42.60 53.03
CA LEU A 11 -37.87 42.90 54.33
C LEU A 11 -36.94 43.80 55.16
N ASN A 12 -37.21 45.11 55.13
CA ASN A 12 -36.57 46.12 55.98
C ASN A 12 -36.94 45.92 57.47
N CYS A 13 -36.16 45.10 58.19
CA CYS A 13 -36.21 45.03 59.65
C CYS A 13 -35.33 46.12 60.28
N CYS A 14 -35.92 46.97 61.11
CA CYS A 14 -35.28 48.20 61.60
C CYS A 14 -34.43 47.98 62.87
N GLY A 15 -33.27 48.63 62.94
CA GLY A 15 -32.88 49.30 64.18
C GLY A 15 -31.99 48.58 65.19
N GLN A 16 -31.09 47.66 64.80
CA GLN A 16 -29.93 47.27 65.63
C GLN A 16 -28.68 47.02 64.79
N ARG A 17 -27.48 47.01 65.41
CA ARG A 17 -26.18 46.98 64.72
C ARG A 17 -26.08 45.77 63.78
N PHE A 18 -25.86 46.03 62.49
CA PHE A 18 -25.71 45.01 61.44
C PHE A 18 -24.64 43.94 61.76
N GLN A 19 -25.06 42.81 62.31
CA GLN A 19 -24.44 41.53 62.01
C GLN A 19 -24.88 41.13 60.60
N SER A 20 -23.93 40.87 59.70
CA SER A 20 -24.28 40.38 58.37
C SER A 20 -24.61 38.90 58.45
N CYS A 21 -25.89 38.57 58.31
CA CYS A 21 -26.36 37.21 58.14
C CYS A 21 -26.31 36.78 56.66
N GLY A 22 -26.24 35.48 56.43
CA GLY A 22 -26.34 34.88 55.10
C GLY A 22 -26.73 33.41 55.18
N CYS A 23 -27.03 32.83 54.02
CA CYS A 23 -27.33 31.41 53.84
C CYS A 23 -26.53 30.91 52.63
N ASP A 24 -25.62 29.95 52.86
CA ASP A 24 -24.74 29.36 51.85
C ASP A 24 -24.62 27.85 52.13
N LEU A 25 -24.08 27.07 51.18
CA LEU A 25 -23.86 25.64 51.38
C LEU A 25 -22.63 25.41 52.28
N ALA A 26 -22.76 24.61 53.34
CA ALA A 26 -21.60 24.16 54.11
C ALA A 26 -20.81 23.12 53.30
N TYR A 27 -19.64 23.52 52.83
CA TYR A 27 -18.91 22.82 51.77
C TYR A 27 -17.78 21.91 52.29
N GLN A 28 -16.98 22.38 53.24
CA GLN A 28 -15.85 21.61 53.77
C GLN A 28 -15.56 21.96 55.24
N VAL A 29 -15.40 20.97 56.11
CA VAL A 29 -14.95 21.14 57.49
C VAL A 29 -13.43 20.98 57.55
N LEU A 30 -12.72 22.04 57.92
CA LEU A 30 -11.26 22.06 58.02
C LEU A 30 -10.77 21.48 59.35
N SER A 31 -11.45 21.81 60.44
CA SER A 31 -11.14 21.46 61.82
C SER A 31 -12.42 21.60 62.67
N GLY A 32 -12.42 21.15 63.93
CA GLY A 32 -13.57 21.26 64.84
C GLY A 32 -13.99 22.71 65.18
N ASP A 33 -13.27 23.71 64.67
CA ASP A 33 -13.49 25.15 64.86
C ASP A 33 -13.66 25.93 63.54
N SER A 34 -13.64 25.29 62.38
CA SER A 34 -13.56 26.00 61.09
C SER A 34 -14.18 25.27 59.90
N VAL A 35 -15.03 25.99 59.16
CA VAL A 35 -15.85 25.47 58.05
C VAL A 35 -15.76 26.42 56.87
N ILE A 36 -15.57 25.88 55.66
CA ILE A 36 -15.74 26.61 54.41
C ILE A 36 -17.21 26.55 54.00
N ILE A 37 -17.81 27.72 53.82
CA ILE A 37 -19.12 27.92 53.20
C ILE A 37 -18.94 28.36 51.74
N ARG A 38 -19.86 27.95 50.87
CA ARG A 38 -19.76 28.10 49.40
C ARG A 38 -21.11 28.52 48.83
N GLY A 39 -21.12 29.61 48.07
CA GLY A 39 -22.35 30.14 47.47
C GLY A 39 -22.86 29.35 46.26
N GLN A 40 -23.98 29.80 45.69
CA GLN A 40 -24.50 29.24 44.43
C GLN A 40 -23.58 29.61 43.23
N PRO A 41 -23.32 28.67 42.30
CA PRO A 41 -22.48 28.92 41.12
C PRO A 41 -23.15 29.88 40.14
N LYS A 42 -22.43 30.93 39.72
CA LYS A 42 -22.92 31.94 38.77
C LYS A 42 -21.95 32.09 37.59
N GLY A 43 -22.05 31.18 36.62
CA GLY A 43 -21.23 31.18 35.40
C GLY A 43 -19.79 30.69 35.57
N GLY A 44 -19.40 30.25 36.76
CA GLY A 44 -18.07 29.71 37.09
C GLY A 44 -18.05 29.11 38.49
N PRO A 45 -16.87 28.77 39.03
CA PRO A 45 -16.72 28.30 40.41
C PRO A 45 -17.33 29.30 41.40
N PRO A 46 -18.17 28.85 42.35
CA PRO A 46 -18.79 29.74 43.34
C PRO A 46 -17.75 30.29 44.33
N PRO A 47 -17.98 31.50 44.89
CA PRO A 47 -17.12 32.04 45.93
C PRO A 47 -17.18 31.19 47.20
N GLU A 48 -16.01 31.00 47.80
CA GLU A 48 -15.81 30.30 49.07
C GLU A 48 -15.37 31.28 50.16
N LYS A 49 -15.82 31.04 51.40
CA LYS A 49 -15.37 31.79 52.59
C LYS A 49 -15.08 30.82 53.73
N THR A 50 -13.98 31.03 54.45
CA THR A 50 -13.62 30.23 55.62
C THR A 50 -14.14 30.91 56.88
N LEU A 51 -15.17 30.33 57.48
CA LEU A 51 -15.79 30.81 58.72
C LEU A 51 -15.18 30.08 59.91
N PHE A 52 -14.59 30.84 60.83
CA PHE A 52 -14.10 30.34 62.12
C PHE A 52 -15.20 30.47 63.17
N LEU A 53 -15.45 29.40 63.92
CA LEU A 53 -16.50 29.35 64.93
C LEU A 53 -16.13 30.24 66.13
N SER A 54 -16.98 31.23 66.42
CA SER A 54 -16.76 32.18 67.50
C SER A 54 -16.74 31.52 68.88
N ASN A 55 -15.97 32.13 69.79
CA ASN A 55 -15.96 31.85 71.22
C ASN A 55 -15.53 30.42 71.63
N ILE A 56 -15.05 29.59 70.69
CA ILE A 56 -14.54 28.23 70.97
C ILE A 56 -13.09 28.03 70.52
N VAL A 57 -12.48 26.92 70.98
CA VAL A 57 -11.18 26.38 70.58
C VAL A 57 -11.31 24.86 70.49
N ALA A 58 -11.11 24.29 69.31
CA ALA A 58 -11.11 22.84 69.08
C ALA A 58 -9.69 22.23 69.24
N PRO A 59 -9.59 20.92 69.55
CA PRO A 59 -8.33 20.20 69.44
C PRO A 59 -7.87 20.13 67.98
N LYS A 60 -6.56 20.28 67.73
CA LYS A 60 -5.99 20.36 66.37
C LYS A 60 -5.84 19.00 65.72
N LEU A 61 -6.22 18.91 64.45
CA LEU A 61 -5.92 17.74 63.61
C LEU A 61 -4.43 17.64 63.28
N GLY A 62 -3.96 16.41 63.17
CA GLY A 62 -2.60 16.08 62.76
C GLY A 62 -2.33 16.47 61.32
N ARG A 63 -1.13 16.99 61.06
CA ARG A 63 -0.66 17.42 59.73
C ARG A 63 0.57 16.63 59.32
N ARG A 64 0.46 15.97 58.17
CA ARG A 64 1.57 15.34 57.44
C ARG A 64 2.73 16.33 57.25
N ALA A 65 3.96 15.85 57.39
CA ALA A 65 5.15 16.64 57.08
C ALA A 65 5.14 17.17 55.63
N VAL A 66 5.61 18.40 55.43
CA VAL A 66 5.70 19.06 54.12
C VAL A 66 7.14 19.50 53.87
N ASN A 67 7.83 18.79 52.99
CA ASN A 67 9.09 19.24 52.41
C ASN A 67 8.81 20.20 51.26
N ASN A 68 8.89 21.50 51.54
CA ASN A 68 9.17 22.51 50.51
C ASN A 68 10.68 22.74 50.46
N ASP A 69 11.23 23.07 49.29
CA ASP A 69 12.68 23.27 49.06
C ASP A 69 13.24 24.59 49.66
N CYS A 70 12.74 25.01 50.83
CA CYS A 70 13.08 26.26 51.50
C CYS A 70 13.16 26.10 53.03
N PHE A 71 14.31 25.61 53.52
CA PHE A 71 14.89 25.78 54.87
C PHE A 71 14.09 25.44 56.14
N VAL A 72 12.79 25.14 56.08
CA VAL A 72 11.97 24.76 57.24
C VAL A 72 11.15 23.51 56.91
N SER A 73 11.70 22.34 57.24
CA SER A 73 10.94 21.09 57.24
C SER A 73 9.93 21.11 58.39
N VAL A 74 8.64 21.21 58.06
CA VAL A 74 7.58 21.07 59.07
C VAL A 74 7.44 19.60 59.41
N GLU A 75 7.79 19.23 60.66
CA GLU A 75 7.67 17.87 61.17
C GLU A 75 6.21 17.37 61.17
N GLU A 76 6.05 16.05 61.13
CA GLU A 76 4.73 15.44 61.19
C GLU A 76 4.10 15.60 62.57
N THR A 77 2.85 16.07 62.60
CA THR A 77 2.08 16.26 63.83
C THR A 77 0.93 15.27 63.89
N LYS A 78 0.74 14.63 65.05
CA LYS A 78 -0.42 13.77 65.34
C LYS A 78 -1.65 14.60 65.68
N ASP A 79 -2.83 13.98 65.66
CA ASP A 79 -4.04 14.62 66.20
C ASP A 79 -3.86 14.93 67.69
N GLU A 80 -4.38 16.08 68.14
CA GLU A 80 -4.70 16.30 69.55
C GLU A 80 -5.94 15.44 69.92
N PRO A 81 -6.06 14.92 71.16
CA PRO A 81 -7.18 14.06 71.54
C PRO A 81 -8.55 14.68 71.22
N TYR A 82 -9.45 13.88 70.64
CA TYR A 82 -10.79 14.26 70.19
C TYR A 82 -10.83 15.24 68.99
N ALA A 83 -9.71 15.58 68.35
CA ALA A 83 -9.70 16.46 67.17
C ALA A 83 -10.46 15.85 65.98
N TRP A 84 -10.32 14.53 65.77
CA TRP A 84 -11.01 13.81 64.70
C TRP A 84 -12.51 13.76 64.96
N GLU A 85 -12.93 13.45 66.19
CA GLU A 85 -14.32 13.39 66.62
C GLU A 85 -15.02 14.74 66.51
N ALA A 86 -14.37 15.83 66.93
CA ALA A 86 -14.88 17.19 66.77
C ALA A 86 -15.13 17.53 65.28
N ARG A 87 -14.19 17.14 64.41
CA ARG A 87 -14.29 17.37 62.97
C ARG A 87 -15.30 16.45 62.29
N GLU A 88 -15.42 15.19 62.69
CA GLU A 88 -16.40 14.23 62.19
C GLU A 88 -17.83 14.58 62.62
N TYR A 89 -18.02 15.13 63.82
CA TYR A 89 -19.30 15.64 64.30
C TYR A 89 -19.80 16.78 63.41
N LEU A 90 -18.94 17.78 63.15
CA LEU A 90 -19.22 18.84 62.17
C LEU A 90 -19.44 18.28 60.77
N ARG A 91 -18.61 17.35 60.30
CA ARG A 91 -18.71 16.77 58.95
C ARG A 91 -20.09 16.14 58.72
N LYS A 92 -20.56 15.35 59.68
CA LYS A 92 -21.83 14.61 59.60
C LYS A 92 -23.06 15.49 59.79
N LYS A 93 -22.95 16.62 60.50
CA LYS A 93 -24.04 17.60 60.63
C LYS A 93 -24.13 18.63 59.50
N LEU A 94 -23.00 19.04 58.91
CA LEU A 94 -22.95 20.22 58.04
C LEU A 94 -22.69 19.93 56.56
N VAL A 95 -21.85 18.96 56.20
CA VAL A 95 -21.34 18.87 54.82
C VAL A 95 -22.49 18.62 53.84
N GLY A 96 -22.65 19.54 52.90
CA GLY A 96 -23.68 19.52 51.86
C GLY A 96 -25.09 19.88 52.31
N GLU A 97 -25.26 20.43 53.52
CA GLU A 97 -26.50 21.08 53.96
C GLU A 97 -26.42 22.60 53.72
N GLU A 98 -27.57 23.25 53.51
CA GLU A 98 -27.66 24.72 53.49
C GLU A 98 -27.67 25.24 54.94
N VAL A 99 -26.77 26.18 55.26
CA VAL A 99 -26.59 26.68 56.62
C VAL A 99 -26.73 28.19 56.69
N TRP A 100 -27.40 28.66 57.74
CA TRP A 100 -27.42 30.08 58.08
C TRP A 100 -26.19 30.43 58.91
N PHE A 101 -25.61 31.61 58.67
CA PHE A 101 -24.44 32.06 59.41
C PHE A 101 -24.49 33.57 59.67
N THR A 102 -23.73 34.02 60.67
CA THR A 102 -23.59 35.44 61.04
C THR A 102 -22.12 35.79 61.23
N PHE A 103 -21.60 36.75 60.47
CA PHE A 103 -20.21 37.20 60.59
C PHE A 103 -19.99 38.18 61.75
N GLU A 104 -18.86 38.01 62.43
CA GLU A 104 -18.33 38.89 63.46
C GLU A 104 -16.98 39.48 63.01
N LYS A 105 -16.97 40.77 62.69
CA LYS A 105 -15.74 41.47 62.28
C LYS A 105 -14.81 41.68 63.48
N SER A 106 -13.81 40.81 63.60
CA SER A 106 -12.62 41.06 64.41
C SER A 106 -11.83 42.24 63.84
N ALA A 107 -11.55 43.26 64.64
CA ALA A 107 -10.82 44.46 64.21
C ALA A 107 -9.33 44.21 63.90
N ASN A 108 -8.76 43.13 64.46
CA ASN A 108 -7.31 42.91 64.52
C ASN A 108 -6.84 41.64 63.79
N THR A 109 -7.70 40.96 63.02
CA THR A 109 -7.34 39.70 62.34
C THR A 109 -7.96 39.56 60.96
N THR A 110 -7.20 39.01 60.01
CA THR A 110 -7.67 38.62 58.66
C THR A 110 -8.58 37.38 58.63
N ARG A 111 -8.94 36.81 59.79
CA ARG A 111 -9.87 35.68 59.91
C ARG A 111 -11.28 36.20 60.16
N GLU A 112 -12.23 35.69 59.38
CA GLU A 112 -13.67 35.92 59.59
C GLU A 112 -14.18 34.94 60.65
N TYR A 113 -14.58 35.47 61.81
CA TYR A 113 -15.23 34.69 62.85
C TYR A 113 -16.76 34.79 62.73
N GLY A 114 -17.48 33.86 63.33
CA GLY A 114 -18.94 33.94 63.43
C GLY A 114 -19.60 32.65 63.93
N CYS A 115 -20.92 32.60 63.79
CA CYS A 115 -21.74 31.47 64.22
C CYS A 115 -22.45 30.82 63.03
N ILE A 116 -22.69 29.51 63.12
CA ILE A 116 -23.45 28.70 62.17
C ILE A 116 -24.71 28.17 62.86
N TYR A 117 -25.83 28.19 62.15
CA TYR A 117 -27.16 27.78 62.59
C TYR A 117 -27.74 26.77 61.59
N LEU A 118 -28.12 25.59 62.08
CA LEU A 118 -28.71 24.52 61.29
C LEU A 118 -30.23 24.58 61.41
N GLY A 119 -30.92 25.08 60.39
CA GLY A 119 -32.37 25.28 60.42
C GLY A 119 -32.89 26.15 59.28
N LYS A 120 -34.15 26.59 59.37
CA LYS A 120 -34.78 27.44 58.34
C LYS A 120 -34.39 28.91 58.44
N ASP A 121 -33.94 29.36 59.61
CA ASP A 121 -33.56 30.73 59.90
C ASP A 121 -32.63 30.80 61.12
N VAL A 122 -32.10 31.99 61.41
CA VAL A 122 -31.20 32.24 62.54
C VAL A 122 -31.91 32.19 63.90
N ALA A 123 -33.24 32.42 63.97
CA ALA A 123 -33.96 32.44 65.24
C ALA A 123 -34.44 31.06 65.71
N THR A 124 -34.66 30.09 64.81
CA THR A 124 -35.08 28.72 65.18
C THR A 124 -34.03 27.64 64.94
N GLY A 125 -32.94 27.92 64.22
CA GLY A 125 -31.89 26.95 63.91
C GLY A 125 -31.01 26.52 65.09
N GLU A 126 -30.55 25.26 65.08
CA GLU A 126 -29.61 24.74 66.07
C GLU A 126 -28.26 25.47 65.94
N LYS A 127 -27.84 26.18 67.00
CA LYS A 127 -26.55 26.88 67.02
C LYS A 127 -25.40 25.88 67.20
N VAL A 128 -24.61 25.70 66.14
CA VAL A 128 -23.62 24.61 66.02
C VAL A 128 -22.51 24.70 67.07
N THR A 129 -22.14 25.91 67.52
CA THR A 129 -21.14 26.11 68.58
C THR A 129 -21.61 25.59 69.94
N GLU A 130 -22.88 25.78 70.28
CA GLU A 130 -23.48 25.22 71.50
C GLU A 130 -23.53 23.70 71.45
N SER A 131 -23.88 23.15 70.28
CA SER A 131 -23.88 21.72 69.98
C SER A 131 -22.53 21.07 70.29
N LEU A 132 -21.43 21.60 69.72
CA LEU A 132 -20.07 21.12 69.94
C LEU A 132 -19.60 21.21 71.40
N VAL A 133 -19.97 22.28 72.12
CA VAL A 133 -19.60 22.46 73.53
C VAL A 133 -20.36 21.48 74.43
N SER A 134 -21.66 21.28 74.18
CA SER A 134 -22.51 20.36 74.96
C SER A 134 -22.21 18.87 74.77
N GLU A 135 -21.45 18.51 73.72
CA GLU A 135 -20.85 17.19 73.53
C GLU A 135 -19.40 17.09 74.03
N GLY A 136 -18.83 18.15 74.60
CA GLY A 136 -17.48 18.15 75.16
C GLY A 136 -16.36 18.01 74.11
N LEU A 137 -16.63 18.33 72.84
CA LEU A 137 -15.68 18.16 71.74
C LEU A 137 -14.72 19.35 71.59
N VAL A 138 -15.08 20.51 72.16
CA VAL A 138 -14.30 21.76 72.11
C VAL A 138 -14.24 22.43 73.49
N SER A 139 -13.44 23.48 73.63
CA SER A 139 -13.42 24.34 74.84
C SER A 139 -13.86 25.76 74.52
N VAL A 140 -14.36 26.48 75.53
CA VAL A 140 -14.81 27.88 75.42
C VAL A 140 -13.62 28.83 75.62
N ARG A 141 -13.53 29.83 74.74
CA ARG A 141 -12.44 30.80 74.72
C ARG A 141 -12.72 31.93 75.71
N ARG A 142 -12.06 31.88 76.87
CA ARG A 142 -12.27 32.84 77.97
C ARG A 142 -11.39 34.11 77.86
N GLU A 143 -10.27 34.04 77.13
CA GLU A 143 -9.31 35.14 76.97
C GLU A 143 -9.51 35.93 75.66
N GLY A 144 -9.39 37.26 75.74
CA GLY A 144 -9.48 38.16 74.57
C GLY A 144 -10.88 38.30 73.95
N VAL A 145 -11.90 37.69 74.54
CA VAL A 145 -13.29 37.69 74.06
C VAL A 145 -14.13 38.73 74.81
N ARG A 146 -15.10 39.33 74.12
CA ARG A 146 -16.03 40.29 74.70
C ARG A 146 -17.07 39.57 75.58
N GLN A 147 -17.11 39.94 76.86
CA GLN A 147 -18.09 39.43 77.83
C GLN A 147 -19.54 39.74 77.38
N GLY A 148 -20.43 38.76 77.52
CA GLY A 148 -21.84 38.85 77.11
C GLY A 148 -22.61 37.55 77.35
N PRO A 149 -23.96 37.56 77.22
CA PRO A 149 -24.81 36.42 77.60
C PRO A 149 -24.57 35.15 76.78
N GLU A 150 -24.12 35.29 75.53
CA GLU A 150 -23.74 34.15 74.69
C GLU A 150 -22.51 33.40 75.25
N LEU A 151 -21.48 34.13 75.69
CA LEU A 151 -20.30 33.51 76.29
C LEU A 151 -20.64 32.79 77.60
N GLN A 152 -21.54 33.39 78.40
CA GLN A 152 -22.04 32.80 79.64
C GLN A 152 -22.78 31.47 79.38
N ARG A 153 -23.69 31.43 78.40
CA ARG A 153 -24.38 30.19 77.97
C ARG A 153 -23.41 29.12 77.49
N LEU A 154 -22.35 29.49 76.75
CA LEU A 154 -21.32 28.53 76.34
C LEU A 154 -20.53 27.99 77.55
N ILE A 155 -20.21 28.80 78.56
CA ILE A 155 -19.56 28.34 79.79
C ILE A 155 -20.46 27.33 80.55
N GLU A 156 -21.76 27.62 80.67
CA GLU A 156 -22.73 26.72 81.30
C GLU A 156 -22.83 25.36 80.61
N LEU A 157 -22.82 25.35 79.26
CA LEU A 157 -22.77 24.11 78.48
C LEU A 157 -21.43 23.37 78.62
N GLU A 158 -20.31 24.09 78.74
CA GLU A 158 -18.97 23.49 78.94
C GLU A 158 -18.87 22.81 80.30
N ASP A 159 -19.37 23.47 81.35
CA ASP A 159 -19.34 22.95 82.72
C ASP A 159 -20.36 21.81 82.91
N ALA A 160 -21.49 21.83 82.19
CA ALA A 160 -22.39 20.67 82.09
C ALA A 160 -21.73 19.48 81.36
N ALA A 161 -21.00 19.70 80.27
CA ALA A 161 -20.28 18.66 79.55
C ALA A 161 -19.14 18.04 80.39
N LYS A 162 -18.47 18.83 81.23
CA LYS A 162 -17.51 18.34 82.26
C LYS A 162 -18.19 17.48 83.31
N ALA A 163 -19.30 17.96 83.88
CA ALA A 163 -20.05 17.22 84.91
C ALA A 163 -20.61 15.89 84.39
N ALA A 164 -20.96 15.82 83.10
CA ALA A 164 -21.39 14.61 82.42
C ALA A 164 -20.25 13.71 81.90
N GLY A 165 -18.98 14.13 82.04
CA GLY A 165 -17.82 13.38 81.55
C GLY A 165 -17.83 13.15 80.03
N LYS A 166 -18.33 14.12 79.25
CA LYS A 166 -18.48 13.99 77.79
C LYS A 166 -17.23 14.39 77.02
N GLY A 167 -17.02 13.74 75.87
CA GLY A 167 -15.95 14.08 74.93
C GLY A 167 -14.58 14.16 75.61
N LYS A 168 -13.86 15.25 75.41
CA LYS A 168 -12.52 15.46 76.00
C LYS A 168 -12.50 15.60 77.53
N TRP A 169 -13.67 15.62 78.18
CA TRP A 169 -13.81 15.62 79.63
C TRP A 169 -14.08 14.22 80.20
N ALA A 170 -14.15 13.18 79.36
CA ALA A 170 -14.23 11.79 79.79
C ALA A 170 -12.92 11.31 80.43
N ALA A 171 -13.00 10.35 81.35
CA ALA A 171 -11.85 9.74 82.01
C ALA A 171 -11.10 8.67 81.16
N THR A 172 -11.42 8.57 79.86
CA THR A 172 -10.87 7.58 78.92
C THR A 172 -9.40 7.85 78.58
N GLY A 173 -8.73 6.86 78.00
CA GLY A 173 -7.34 6.99 77.57
C GLY A 173 -7.20 7.98 76.41
N ASN A 174 -6.60 9.16 76.65
CA ASN A 174 -6.38 10.20 75.63
C ASN A 174 -5.67 9.72 74.34
N GLN A 175 -4.97 8.58 74.36
CA GLN A 175 -4.33 8.00 73.17
C GLN A 175 -5.31 7.22 72.27
N GLU A 176 -6.45 6.76 72.77
CA GLU A 176 -7.48 6.06 71.98
C GLU A 176 -8.20 7.04 71.02
N HIS A 177 -8.18 8.33 71.34
CA HIS A 177 -8.77 9.44 70.59
C HIS A 177 -7.76 10.18 69.69
N VAL A 178 -6.71 9.47 69.25
CA VAL A 178 -5.66 9.95 68.34
C VAL A 178 -5.43 8.91 67.25
N ARG A 179 -5.58 9.28 65.98
CA ARG A 179 -5.49 8.31 64.87
C ARG A 179 -4.05 7.91 64.55
N ASP A 180 -3.86 6.62 64.28
CA ASP A 180 -2.67 6.08 63.64
C ASP A 180 -2.75 6.27 62.12
N ILE A 181 -2.41 7.48 61.64
CA ILE A 181 -2.57 7.86 60.24
C ILE A 181 -1.42 7.30 59.38
N LYS A 182 -1.76 6.45 58.42
CA LYS A 182 -0.78 5.78 57.55
C LYS A 182 -0.64 6.54 56.23
N TRP A 183 0.28 7.52 56.21
CA TRP A 183 0.52 8.44 55.08
C TRP A 183 1.21 7.81 53.85
N THR A 184 1.80 6.63 54.03
CA THR A 184 2.57 5.86 53.04
C THR A 184 2.26 4.37 53.18
N ILE A 185 2.39 3.61 52.09
CA ILE A 185 2.20 2.17 52.03
C ILE A 185 3.36 1.59 51.23
N ASP A 186 4.21 0.76 51.86
CA ASP A 186 5.50 0.32 51.29
C ASP A 186 5.35 -0.63 50.10
N SER A 187 4.16 -1.23 49.92
CA SER A 187 3.85 -2.12 48.81
C SER A 187 2.38 -1.99 48.40
N PRO A 188 2.01 -0.94 47.64
CA PRO A 188 0.63 -0.70 47.23
C PRO A 188 0.00 -1.88 46.48
N HIS A 189 0.79 -2.59 45.67
CA HIS A 189 0.32 -3.78 44.93
C HIS A 189 -0.03 -4.95 45.86
N ASN A 190 0.75 -5.18 46.93
CA ASN A 190 0.48 -6.22 47.92
C ASN A 190 -0.73 -5.85 48.79
N PHE A 191 -0.90 -4.56 49.09
CA PHE A 191 -2.08 -4.04 49.80
C PHE A 191 -3.35 -4.24 48.96
N MET A 192 -3.36 -3.79 47.70
CA MET A 192 -4.49 -3.99 46.77
C MET A 192 -4.86 -5.47 46.59
N GLN A 193 -3.88 -6.39 46.53
CA GLN A 193 -4.16 -7.82 46.48
C GLN A 193 -4.81 -8.35 47.77
N LYS A 194 -4.34 -7.92 48.95
CA LYS A 194 -4.96 -8.28 50.24
C LYS A 194 -6.41 -7.79 50.35
N CYS A 195 -6.74 -6.64 49.73
CA CYS A 195 -8.09 -6.09 49.68
C CYS A 195 -9.08 -6.83 48.77
N GLY A 196 -8.62 -7.80 47.96
CA GLY A 196 -9.49 -8.74 47.23
C GLY A 196 -10.45 -8.17 46.17
N LYS A 197 -10.37 -6.86 45.87
CA LYS A 197 -11.41 -6.08 45.15
C LYS A 197 -12.77 -6.05 45.84
N GLU A 198 -12.82 -6.07 47.17
CA GLU A 198 -14.06 -5.83 47.92
C GLU A 198 -14.23 -4.34 48.31
N PRO A 199 -15.47 -3.87 48.59
CA PRO A 199 -15.73 -2.48 48.95
C PRO A 199 -15.18 -2.15 50.34
N ILE A 200 -14.35 -1.11 50.42
CA ILE A 200 -13.77 -0.60 51.68
C ILE A 200 -14.41 0.75 52.00
N LYS A 201 -14.96 0.90 53.21
CA LYS A 201 -15.51 2.18 53.67
C LYS A 201 -14.42 3.24 53.75
N ALA A 202 -14.70 4.44 53.25
CA ALA A 202 -13.74 5.52 53.17
C ALA A 202 -14.41 6.90 53.26
N VAL A 203 -13.61 7.91 53.60
CA VAL A 203 -14.02 9.33 53.53
C VAL A 203 -13.13 10.03 52.50
N ILE A 204 -13.75 10.74 51.55
CA ILE A 204 -13.01 11.54 50.57
C ILE A 204 -12.54 12.85 51.22
N GLU A 205 -11.23 13.03 51.32
CA GLU A 205 -10.62 14.17 52.01
C GLU A 205 -10.36 15.37 51.10
N HIS A 206 -9.99 15.12 49.85
CA HIS A 206 -9.56 16.16 48.92
C HIS A 206 -9.69 15.70 47.46
N VAL A 207 -10.30 16.52 46.60
CA VAL A 207 -10.38 16.30 45.15
C VAL A 207 -9.22 17.03 44.47
N ARG A 208 -8.33 16.31 43.80
CA ARG A 208 -7.19 16.89 43.06
C ARG A 208 -7.63 17.37 41.68
N ASP A 209 -8.36 16.52 40.98
CA ASP A 209 -8.97 16.75 39.68
C ASP A 209 -10.21 15.85 39.56
N GLY A 210 -11.02 16.02 38.52
CA GLY A 210 -12.25 15.24 38.34
C GLY A 210 -12.05 13.71 38.26
N SER A 211 -10.83 13.22 38.11
CA SER A 211 -10.49 11.79 38.07
C SER A 211 -9.57 11.32 39.20
N THR A 212 -9.11 12.20 40.09
CA THR A 212 -8.15 11.86 41.16
C THR A 212 -8.57 12.46 42.50
N VAL A 213 -8.78 11.59 43.48
CA VAL A 213 -9.18 11.96 44.85
C VAL A 213 -8.18 11.42 45.88
N ARG A 214 -8.16 12.02 47.07
CA ARG A 214 -7.50 11.47 48.27
C ARG A 214 -8.56 11.03 49.26
N ALA A 215 -8.32 9.90 49.91
CA ALA A 215 -9.27 9.31 50.85
C ALA A 215 -8.56 8.64 52.04
N PHE A 216 -9.20 8.66 53.21
CA PHE A 216 -8.86 7.74 54.29
C PHE A 216 -9.68 6.45 54.12
N LEU A 217 -9.00 5.30 54.04
CA LEU A 217 -9.66 4.00 54.17
C LEU A 217 -9.90 3.70 55.65
N LEU A 218 -11.11 3.23 55.99
CA LEU A 218 -11.52 2.88 57.35
C LEU A 218 -11.55 1.35 57.53
N PRO A 219 -11.24 0.82 58.74
CA PRO A 219 -10.96 1.55 59.97
C PRO A 219 -9.50 2.04 60.13
N ASP A 220 -8.56 1.51 59.33
CA ASP A 220 -7.11 1.61 59.59
C ASP A 220 -6.43 2.97 59.28
N PHE A 221 -7.20 3.97 58.84
CA PHE A 221 -6.75 5.33 58.47
C PHE A 221 -5.59 5.39 57.46
N TYR A 222 -5.58 4.49 56.47
CA TYR A 222 -4.68 4.59 55.31
C TYR A 222 -5.05 5.78 54.42
N HIS A 223 -4.13 6.76 54.30
CA HIS A 223 -4.30 7.90 53.40
C HIS A 223 -3.84 7.55 51.98
N ILE A 224 -4.78 7.20 51.11
CA ILE A 224 -4.50 6.84 49.71
C ILE A 224 -4.74 8.00 48.74
N THR A 225 -4.04 7.96 47.59
CA THR A 225 -4.46 8.69 46.39
C THR A 225 -5.09 7.69 45.43
N LEU A 226 -6.36 7.91 45.09
CA LEU A 226 -7.17 7.06 44.20
C LEU A 226 -7.40 7.78 42.87
N MET A 227 -7.11 7.09 41.78
CA MET A 227 -7.54 7.44 40.43
C MET A 227 -8.79 6.64 40.08
N LEU A 228 -9.81 7.31 39.53
CA LEU A 228 -11.07 6.68 39.17
C LEU A 228 -10.84 5.66 38.03
N SER A 229 -11.23 4.40 38.29
CA SER A 229 -11.11 3.30 37.33
C SER A 229 -11.91 3.57 36.05
N GLY A 230 -11.27 3.29 34.91
CA GLY A 230 -11.91 3.32 33.60
C GLY A 230 -12.08 4.70 32.97
N ILE A 231 -11.74 5.80 33.64
CA ILE A 231 -11.90 7.17 33.12
C ILE A 231 -10.66 8.06 33.30
N ARG A 232 -10.64 9.18 32.60
CA ARG A 232 -9.75 10.33 32.84
C ARG A 232 -10.49 11.63 32.55
N CYS A 233 -10.38 12.59 33.47
CA CYS A 233 -10.86 13.97 33.27
C CYS A 233 -9.73 14.86 32.72
N PRO A 234 -10.06 16.06 32.19
CA PRO A 234 -9.10 17.13 32.01
C PRO A 234 -8.34 17.44 33.30
N GLY A 235 -7.03 17.60 33.20
CA GLY A 235 -6.15 17.84 34.35
C GLY A 235 -5.62 19.27 34.43
N PHE A 236 -5.20 19.66 35.63
CA PHE A 236 -4.42 20.89 35.89
C PHE A 236 -2.96 20.77 35.40
N LYS A 237 -2.76 20.16 34.22
CA LYS A 237 -1.48 20.24 33.52
C LYS A 237 -1.43 21.57 32.80
N VAL A 238 -0.47 22.39 33.19
CA VAL A 238 -0.18 23.68 32.59
C VAL A 238 0.35 23.44 31.17
N ASP A 239 -0.31 24.05 30.19
CA ASP A 239 0.13 24.06 28.79
C ASP A 239 1.25 25.09 28.53
N SER A 240 1.61 25.29 27.26
CA SER A 240 2.61 26.30 26.86
C SER A 240 2.19 27.74 27.12
N GLU A 241 0.91 28.00 27.42
CA GLU A 241 0.34 29.33 27.65
C GLU A 241 0.01 29.61 29.14
N GLY A 242 0.30 28.65 30.04
CA GLY A 242 0.02 28.80 31.47
C GLY A 242 -1.35 28.31 31.93
N LYS A 243 -2.14 27.64 31.07
CA LYS A 243 -3.55 27.30 31.34
C LYS A 243 -3.74 25.80 31.65
N PRO A 244 -4.77 25.42 32.44
CA PRO A 244 -5.16 24.01 32.63
C PRO A 244 -5.89 23.44 31.41
N GLU A 245 -5.99 22.11 31.31
CA GLU A 245 -6.77 21.44 30.26
C GLU A 245 -8.26 21.91 30.31
N PRO A 246 -8.93 22.23 29.17
CA PRO A 246 -10.30 22.76 29.19
C PRO A 246 -11.32 21.89 29.94
N TYR A 247 -12.24 22.53 30.67
CA TYR A 247 -13.22 21.91 31.57
C TYR A 247 -12.65 21.24 32.85
N ALA A 248 -11.35 21.41 33.18
CA ALA A 248 -10.74 20.82 34.38
C ALA A 248 -11.29 21.38 35.71
N GLU A 249 -11.57 22.68 35.79
CA GLU A 249 -12.13 23.31 36.99
C GLU A 249 -13.56 22.85 37.24
N GLU A 250 -14.38 22.81 36.19
CA GLU A 250 -15.77 22.37 36.25
C GLU A 250 -15.87 20.86 36.53
N ALA A 251 -14.97 20.05 35.96
CA ALA A 251 -14.87 18.61 36.27
C ALA A 251 -14.45 18.36 37.73
N LYS A 252 -13.52 19.16 38.27
CA LYS A 252 -13.15 19.13 39.69
C LYS A 252 -14.35 19.53 40.57
N TYR A 253 -14.98 20.67 40.28
CA TYR A 253 -16.16 21.16 40.98
C TYR A 253 -17.33 20.16 40.97
N PHE A 254 -17.54 19.45 39.85
CA PHE A 254 -18.55 18.40 39.72
C PHE A 254 -18.35 17.25 40.72
N VAL A 255 -17.10 16.85 40.97
CA VAL A 255 -16.76 15.82 41.96
C VAL A 255 -16.80 16.38 43.39
N GLU A 256 -16.25 17.57 43.62
CA GLU A 256 -16.27 18.24 44.92
C GLU A 256 -17.69 18.38 45.48
N SER A 257 -18.61 18.92 44.67
CA SER A 257 -20.02 19.12 45.01
C SER A 257 -20.83 17.83 45.23
N ARG A 258 -20.23 16.65 45.04
CA ARG A 258 -20.89 15.34 45.19
C ARG A 258 -20.23 14.43 46.21
N LEU A 259 -18.90 14.45 46.30
CA LEU A 259 -18.12 13.48 47.07
C LEU A 259 -17.24 14.08 48.16
N LEU A 260 -16.89 15.38 48.14
CA LEU A 260 -15.98 15.93 49.16
C LEU A 260 -16.56 15.72 50.55
N GLN A 261 -15.76 15.11 51.44
CA GLN A 261 -16.13 14.80 52.82
C GLN A 261 -17.42 13.99 53.00
N ARG A 262 -17.85 13.26 51.96
CA ARG A 262 -18.88 12.22 52.07
C ARG A 262 -18.26 10.86 52.37
N ASP A 263 -19.02 10.05 53.10
CA ASP A 263 -18.75 8.63 53.31
C ASP A 263 -19.06 7.88 52.00
N VAL A 264 -18.11 7.06 51.55
CA VAL A 264 -18.17 6.29 50.31
C VAL A 264 -17.63 4.88 50.53
N GLU A 265 -17.82 3.99 49.56
CA GLU A 265 -17.12 2.72 49.51
C GLU A 265 -16.19 2.70 48.30
N ILE A 266 -14.93 2.34 48.51
CA ILE A 266 -13.88 2.31 47.48
C ILE A 266 -13.55 0.84 47.18
N ILE A 267 -13.67 0.45 45.92
CA ILE A 267 -13.20 -0.84 45.42
C ILE A 267 -11.82 -0.62 44.80
N LEU A 268 -10.77 -1.16 45.43
CA LEU A 268 -9.40 -1.10 44.90
C LEU A 268 -9.19 -2.21 43.86
N GLU A 269 -8.83 -1.86 42.64
CA GLU A 269 -8.84 -2.79 41.50
C GLU A 269 -7.47 -3.00 40.85
N SER A 270 -6.60 -1.99 40.90
CA SER A 270 -5.25 -2.00 40.34
C SER A 270 -4.39 -0.90 40.97
N VAL A 271 -3.12 -0.79 40.56
CA VAL A 271 -2.16 0.22 41.00
C VAL A 271 -1.44 0.79 39.79
N SER A 272 -1.23 2.11 39.77
CA SER A 272 -0.50 2.83 38.72
C SER A 272 0.54 3.75 39.37
N ASN A 273 1.82 3.42 39.20
CA ASN A 273 2.93 3.98 39.98
C ASN A 273 2.64 3.79 41.49
N ASN A 274 2.54 4.86 42.27
CA ASN A 274 2.15 4.83 43.69
C ASN A 274 0.67 5.21 43.94
N ASN A 275 -0.13 5.42 42.90
CA ASN A 275 -1.56 5.70 43.02
C ASN A 275 -2.36 4.39 42.93
N PHE A 276 -3.43 4.29 43.71
CA PHE A 276 -4.41 3.21 43.54
C PHE A 276 -5.36 3.55 42.39
N VAL A 277 -5.88 2.52 41.71
CA VAL A 277 -6.90 2.64 40.67
C VAL A 277 -8.13 1.85 41.11
N GLY A 278 -9.31 2.47 41.07
CA GLY A 278 -10.52 1.82 41.57
C GLY A 278 -11.80 2.64 41.42
N THR A 279 -12.94 1.98 41.67
CA THR A 279 -14.27 2.59 41.61
C THR A 279 -14.65 3.19 42.97
N VAL A 280 -15.20 4.41 42.96
CA VAL A 280 -15.91 5.00 44.11
C VAL A 280 -17.41 4.69 43.98
N VAL A 281 -17.92 3.93 44.93
CA VAL A 281 -19.34 3.58 45.08
C VAL A 281 -19.97 4.53 46.09
N HIS A 282 -21.11 5.09 45.72
CA HIS A 282 -21.91 5.98 46.56
C HIS A 282 -23.41 5.70 46.29
N PRO A 283 -24.32 5.79 47.29
CA PRO A 283 -25.73 5.39 47.12
C PRO A 283 -26.49 6.13 46.01
N ARG A 284 -26.00 7.30 45.57
CA ARG A 284 -26.58 8.08 44.45
C ARG A 284 -26.04 7.70 43.05
N GLY A 285 -25.20 6.67 42.94
CA GLY A 285 -24.65 6.14 41.68
C GLY A 285 -23.14 6.28 41.54
N ASN A 286 -22.58 5.71 40.46
CA ASN A 286 -21.15 5.76 40.15
C ASN A 286 -20.74 7.14 39.60
N ILE A 287 -19.80 7.81 40.27
CA ILE A 287 -19.28 9.12 39.87
C ILE A 287 -18.62 9.11 38.48
N ALA A 288 -17.98 8.01 38.09
CA ALA A 288 -17.30 7.89 36.80
C ALA A 288 -18.30 7.87 35.62
N GLU A 289 -19.44 7.21 35.79
CA GLU A 289 -20.52 7.21 34.79
C GLU A 289 -21.15 8.62 34.66
N ALA A 290 -21.35 9.31 35.77
CA ALA A 290 -21.87 10.68 35.78
C ALA A 290 -20.92 11.67 35.08
N LEU A 291 -19.61 11.56 35.31
CA LEU A 291 -18.59 12.38 34.64
C LEU A 291 -18.54 12.14 33.13
N LEU A 292 -18.64 10.89 32.67
CA LEU A 292 -18.70 10.56 31.24
C LEU A 292 -19.98 11.07 30.59
N LYS A 293 -21.14 10.89 31.23
CA LYS A 293 -22.45 11.32 30.73
C LYS A 293 -22.54 12.83 30.55
N GLU A 294 -21.88 13.58 31.42
CA GLU A 294 -21.74 15.03 31.33
C GLU A 294 -20.56 15.47 30.41
N GLY A 295 -19.82 14.56 29.77
CA GLY A 295 -18.69 14.93 28.93
C GLY A 295 -17.55 15.66 29.68
N PHE A 296 -17.42 15.43 30.99
CA PHE A 296 -16.28 15.87 31.79
C PHE A 296 -15.11 14.87 31.75
N ALA A 297 -15.33 13.67 31.21
CA ALA A 297 -14.34 12.61 31.15
C ALA A 297 -14.38 11.86 29.82
N ARG A 298 -13.29 11.14 29.56
CA ARG A 298 -13.14 10.11 28.51
C ARG A 298 -12.86 8.74 29.13
N CYS A 299 -13.26 7.67 28.46
CA CYS A 299 -12.94 6.31 28.88
C CYS A 299 -11.45 6.00 28.69
N VAL A 300 -10.91 5.13 29.54
CA VAL A 300 -9.48 4.77 29.56
C VAL A 300 -9.33 3.25 29.56
N ASP A 301 -8.93 2.72 28.41
CA ASP A 301 -9.01 1.28 28.10
C ASP A 301 -8.16 0.42 29.07
N TRP A 302 -6.97 0.88 29.48
CA TRP A 302 -6.08 0.10 30.36
C TRP A 302 -6.60 -0.03 31.80
N SER A 303 -7.32 0.97 32.31
CA SER A 303 -7.92 0.91 33.64
C SER A 303 -9.29 0.24 33.61
N MET A 304 -10.06 0.38 32.52
CA MET A 304 -11.28 -0.43 32.31
C MET A 304 -11.00 -1.93 32.28
N ALA A 305 -9.90 -2.36 31.68
CA ALA A 305 -9.48 -3.76 31.67
C ALA A 305 -9.18 -4.33 33.07
N SER A 306 -9.03 -3.47 34.09
CA SER A 306 -8.85 -3.88 35.49
C SER A 306 -10.16 -3.94 36.30
N MET A 307 -11.28 -3.44 35.76
CA MET A 307 -12.52 -3.27 36.54
C MET A 307 -13.23 -4.59 36.89
N LYS A 308 -13.89 -4.63 38.05
CA LYS A 308 -14.73 -5.77 38.50
C LYS A 308 -16.04 -5.85 37.69
N SER A 309 -16.63 -4.71 37.34
CA SER A 309 -17.82 -4.58 36.48
C SER A 309 -18.01 -3.12 36.02
N GLY A 310 -18.88 -2.88 35.03
CA GLY A 310 -19.33 -1.52 34.67
C GLY A 310 -18.70 -0.86 33.43
N SER A 311 -17.68 -1.45 32.80
CA SER A 311 -17.04 -0.90 31.58
C SER A 311 -18.04 -0.59 30.45
N VAL A 312 -19.08 -1.42 30.29
CA VAL A 312 -20.14 -1.24 29.29
C VAL A 312 -21.02 -0.01 29.57
N THR A 313 -21.31 0.32 30.85
CA THR A 313 -22.10 1.52 31.17
C THR A 313 -21.28 2.79 31.00
N LEU A 314 -19.98 2.74 31.34
CA LEU A 314 -19.02 3.81 31.03
C LEU A 314 -18.97 4.10 29.51
N ARG A 315 -18.75 3.07 28.67
CA ARG A 315 -18.77 3.22 27.19
C ARG A 315 -20.08 3.80 26.67
N LYS A 316 -21.22 3.39 27.24
CA LYS A 316 -22.54 3.94 26.86
C LYS A 316 -22.69 5.42 27.25
N ALA A 317 -22.18 5.82 28.41
CA ALA A 317 -22.19 7.21 28.86
C ALA A 317 -21.28 8.11 28.00
N GLU A 318 -20.06 7.64 27.68
CA GLU A 318 -19.14 8.32 26.75
C GLU A 318 -19.78 8.50 25.37
N LYS A 319 -20.39 7.43 24.81
CA LYS A 319 -21.06 7.49 23.51
C LYS A 319 -22.19 8.54 23.49
N ALA A 320 -23.04 8.58 24.52
CA ALA A 320 -24.11 9.57 24.61
C ALA A 320 -23.57 11.01 24.65
N ALA A 321 -22.48 11.26 25.39
CA ALA A 321 -21.85 12.58 25.45
C ALA A 321 -21.15 12.99 24.13
N LYS A 322 -20.60 12.03 23.38
CA LYS A 322 -20.09 12.25 22.01
C LYS A 322 -21.19 12.61 21.02
N GLU A 323 -22.26 11.82 21.00
CA GLU A 323 -23.41 12.02 20.10
C GLU A 323 -24.10 13.37 20.35
N ALA A 324 -24.20 13.80 21.62
CA ALA A 324 -24.73 15.10 22.02
C ALA A 324 -23.68 16.25 22.04
N ARG A 325 -22.43 15.99 21.64
CA ARG A 325 -21.30 16.95 21.61
C ARG A 325 -21.11 17.77 22.89
N ILE A 326 -21.16 17.09 24.04
CA ILE A 326 -21.14 17.74 25.36
C ILE A 326 -19.70 18.04 25.80
N ARG A 327 -19.45 19.30 26.21
CA ARG A 327 -18.21 19.79 26.86
C ARG A 327 -16.93 19.40 26.11
N ILE A 328 -16.15 18.42 26.56
CA ILE A 328 -14.92 17.99 25.86
C ILE A 328 -15.19 17.48 24.44
N TRP A 329 -16.44 17.10 24.14
CA TRP A 329 -16.87 16.62 22.82
C TRP A 329 -17.52 17.71 21.96
N LYS A 330 -17.44 19.01 22.32
CA LYS A 330 -18.06 20.10 21.52
C LYS A 330 -17.61 20.10 20.05
N ASP A 331 -16.32 19.85 19.82
CA ASP A 331 -15.67 19.83 18.51
C ASP A 331 -15.63 18.41 17.90
N TYR A 332 -16.35 17.45 18.49
CA TYR A 332 -16.31 16.05 18.05
C TYR A 332 -16.91 15.89 16.64
N GLN A 333 -16.02 15.65 15.69
CA GLN A 333 -16.36 15.15 14.37
C GLN A 333 -16.45 13.62 14.45
N ALA A 334 -17.65 13.09 14.28
CA ALA A 334 -17.84 11.66 14.08
C ALA A 334 -17.03 11.20 12.86
N THR A 335 -16.34 10.05 12.98
CA THR A 335 -15.83 9.34 11.82
C THR A 335 -16.98 9.09 10.85
N GLY A 336 -16.71 9.25 9.54
CA GLY A 336 -17.74 9.28 8.51
C GLY A 336 -18.65 8.03 8.54
N PRO A 337 -19.90 8.13 8.03
CA PRO A 337 -20.92 7.10 8.21
C PRO A 337 -20.39 5.72 7.83
N GLN A 338 -20.50 4.77 8.75
CA GLN A 338 -20.05 3.39 8.58
C GLN A 338 -20.75 2.77 7.37
N LYS A 339 -20.08 2.79 6.22
CA LYS A 339 -20.60 2.18 4.99
C LYS A 339 -20.42 0.67 5.09
N GLU A 340 -21.49 0.01 5.52
CA GLU A 340 -21.67 -1.43 5.45
C GLU A 340 -21.97 -1.86 4.00
N TYR A 341 -21.27 -2.89 3.51
CA TYR A 341 -21.56 -3.51 2.22
C TYR A 341 -21.07 -4.96 2.16
N ALA A 342 -21.83 -5.80 1.47
CA ALA A 342 -21.41 -7.16 1.15
C ALA A 342 -20.40 -7.16 -0.02
N ALA A 343 -19.33 -7.94 0.11
CA ALA A 343 -18.32 -8.12 -0.93
C ALA A 343 -17.80 -9.57 -0.94
N THR A 344 -17.17 -9.99 -2.04
CA THR A 344 -16.53 -11.32 -2.15
C THR A 344 -15.01 -11.17 -2.07
N VAL A 345 -14.33 -11.93 -1.21
CA VAL A 345 -12.86 -11.85 -1.10
C VAL A 345 -12.22 -12.57 -2.28
N VAL A 346 -11.40 -11.86 -3.06
CA VAL A 346 -10.71 -12.38 -4.26
C VAL A 346 -9.21 -12.61 -4.05
N GLU A 347 -8.61 -11.96 -3.05
CA GLU A 347 -7.19 -12.16 -2.68
C GLU A 347 -6.97 -11.81 -1.20
N VAL A 348 -6.15 -12.60 -0.52
CA VAL A 348 -5.61 -12.30 0.82
C VAL A 348 -4.17 -11.79 0.68
N VAL A 349 -3.92 -10.59 1.19
CA VAL A 349 -2.65 -9.88 1.07
C VAL A 349 -1.99 -9.84 2.46
N ASN A 350 -0.99 -10.70 2.66
CA ASN A 350 -0.32 -10.93 3.95
C ASN A 350 -1.33 -11.31 5.06
N GLY A 351 -1.20 -10.73 6.26
CA GLY A 351 -2.02 -11.02 7.43
C GLY A 351 -2.95 -9.88 7.88
N ASP A 352 -3.10 -8.81 7.10
CA ASP A 352 -3.90 -7.63 7.49
C ASP A 352 -4.73 -6.98 6.38
N ALA A 353 -4.53 -7.37 5.11
CA ALA A 353 -5.21 -6.76 3.97
C ALA A 353 -5.93 -7.79 3.09
N LEU A 354 -7.07 -7.38 2.52
CA LEU A 354 -7.91 -8.19 1.64
C LEU A 354 -8.24 -7.40 0.38
N MET A 355 -8.27 -8.07 -0.76
CA MET A 355 -8.89 -7.55 -1.98
C MET A 355 -10.32 -8.07 -2.04
N VAL A 356 -11.29 -7.18 -2.10
CA VAL A 356 -12.73 -7.49 -2.07
C VAL A 356 -13.45 -6.94 -3.29
N LYS A 357 -14.24 -7.79 -3.95
CA LYS A 357 -15.04 -7.46 -5.14
C LYS A 357 -16.47 -7.12 -4.71
N THR A 358 -16.93 -5.89 -4.96
CA THR A 358 -18.31 -5.48 -4.65
C THR A 358 -19.31 -6.10 -5.64
N ALA A 359 -20.61 -5.93 -5.37
CA ALA A 359 -21.67 -6.38 -6.29
C ALA A 359 -21.53 -5.75 -7.70
N ASP A 360 -21.01 -4.52 -7.76
CA ASP A 360 -20.74 -3.75 -8.99
C ASP A 360 -19.51 -4.27 -9.78
N GLY A 361 -18.89 -5.37 -9.32
CA GLY A 361 -17.69 -5.95 -9.94
C GLY A 361 -16.38 -5.23 -9.61
N VAL A 362 -16.43 -4.06 -8.97
CA VAL A 362 -15.24 -3.26 -8.61
C VAL A 362 -14.45 -3.95 -7.49
N VAL A 363 -13.16 -4.16 -7.72
CA VAL A 363 -12.24 -4.69 -6.71
C VAL A 363 -11.62 -3.54 -5.91
N LYS A 364 -11.71 -3.61 -4.58
CA LYS A 364 -11.16 -2.62 -3.64
C LYS A 364 -10.20 -3.31 -2.67
N LYS A 365 -9.16 -2.60 -2.23
CA LYS A 365 -8.28 -3.05 -1.15
C LYS A 365 -8.79 -2.52 0.18
N VAL A 366 -9.00 -3.41 1.14
CA VAL A 366 -9.39 -3.08 2.53
C VAL A 366 -8.37 -3.65 3.51
N PHE A 367 -8.21 -2.99 4.65
CA PHE A 367 -7.36 -3.41 5.76
C PHE A 367 -8.23 -3.76 6.97
N LEU A 368 -7.84 -4.75 7.77
CA LEU A 368 -8.53 -5.10 9.00
C LEU A 368 -8.29 -4.02 10.06
N ALA A 369 -9.38 -3.42 10.57
CA ALA A 369 -9.33 -2.28 11.48
C ALA A 369 -8.65 -2.61 12.82
N SER A 370 -7.87 -1.66 13.33
CA SER A 370 -7.21 -1.71 14.66
C SER A 370 -6.33 -2.93 14.98
N ILE A 371 -5.91 -3.70 13.98
CA ILE A 371 -4.91 -4.76 14.15
C ILE A 371 -3.63 -4.48 13.37
N ARG A 372 -2.56 -5.20 13.71
CA ARG A 372 -1.29 -5.26 12.97
C ARG A 372 -0.98 -6.72 12.68
N PRO A 373 -0.53 -7.05 11.45
CA PRO A 373 -0.06 -8.40 11.15
C PRO A 373 1.24 -8.67 11.93
N PRO A 374 1.72 -9.92 11.99
CA PRO A 374 3.02 -10.24 12.56
C PRO A 374 4.13 -9.40 11.88
N ARG A 375 5.16 -9.05 12.65
CA ARG A 375 6.29 -8.25 12.16
C ARG A 375 7.59 -8.88 12.61
N GLU A 376 8.63 -8.61 11.83
CA GLU A 376 10.02 -8.86 12.20
C GLU A 376 10.34 -8.11 13.52
N GLN A 377 10.53 -8.86 14.61
CA GLN A 377 10.98 -8.32 15.89
C GLN A 377 12.50 -8.09 15.83
N SER A 378 12.90 -6.95 15.27
CA SER A 378 14.28 -6.48 15.33
C SER A 378 14.66 -6.16 16.78
N LYS A 379 15.40 -7.07 17.43
CA LYS A 379 15.88 -6.90 18.83
C LYS A 379 16.57 -5.56 19.08
N SER A 380 17.28 -5.05 18.07
CA SER A 380 17.91 -3.72 18.09
C SER A 380 16.94 -2.57 18.34
N THR A 381 15.64 -2.71 18.05
CA THR A 381 14.64 -1.65 18.23
C THR A 381 14.19 -1.50 19.69
N GLU A 382 14.29 -2.55 20.51
CA GLU A 382 14.05 -2.46 21.95
C GLU A 382 15.30 -1.99 22.72
N GLU A 383 16.49 -2.39 22.27
CA GLU A 383 17.77 -1.98 22.87
C GLU A 383 18.26 -0.59 22.41
N LYS A 384 17.91 -0.15 21.19
CA LYS A 384 18.31 1.13 20.58
C LYS A 384 17.22 1.72 19.66
N PRO A 385 16.26 2.49 20.18
CA PRO A 385 15.16 3.04 19.38
C PRO A 385 15.56 4.10 18.32
N ASN A 386 16.81 4.59 18.33
CA ASN A 386 17.30 5.64 17.43
C ASN A 386 18.21 5.14 16.28
N GLU A 387 18.56 3.84 16.22
CA GLU A 387 19.32 3.29 15.09
C GLU A 387 18.37 2.74 14.02
N ALA A 388 18.63 3.06 12.75
CA ALA A 388 17.85 2.52 11.64
C ALA A 388 17.99 0.98 11.59
N PRO A 389 16.90 0.23 11.38
CA PRO A 389 16.97 -1.22 11.32
C PRO A 389 17.88 -1.67 10.17
N PRO A 390 18.66 -2.75 10.35
CA PRO A 390 19.62 -3.20 9.35
C PRO A 390 18.93 -3.51 8.01
N PRO A 391 19.59 -3.25 6.86
CA PRO A 391 19.01 -3.51 5.55
C PRO A 391 18.68 -5.00 5.40
N ARG A 392 17.43 -5.30 5.02
CA ARG A 392 16.95 -6.69 4.88
C ARG A 392 17.87 -7.52 3.98
N PRO A 393 18.17 -8.77 4.36
CA PRO A 393 19.09 -9.62 3.60
C PRO A 393 18.55 -9.90 2.18
N LYS A 394 19.47 -10.02 1.21
CA LYS A 394 19.11 -10.39 -0.16
C LYS A 394 18.41 -11.75 -0.16
N GLY A 395 17.17 -11.78 -0.63
CA GLY A 395 16.32 -12.98 -0.65
C GLY A 395 15.27 -13.07 0.46
N PHE A 396 15.13 -12.05 1.33
CA PHE A 396 14.06 -12.00 2.35
C PHE A 396 12.65 -12.05 1.74
N ARG A 397 11.81 -12.97 2.21
CA ARG A 397 10.44 -13.23 1.77
C ARG A 397 9.48 -13.03 2.95
N PRO A 398 8.77 -11.89 3.05
CA PRO A 398 7.95 -11.54 4.22
C PRO A 398 6.93 -12.60 4.65
N LEU A 399 6.39 -13.40 3.71
CA LEU A 399 5.39 -14.44 3.99
C LEU A 399 5.96 -15.64 4.78
N TYR A 400 7.22 -16.01 4.55
CA TYR A 400 7.82 -17.23 5.10
C TYR A 400 8.83 -16.94 6.21
N ASP A 401 9.53 -15.80 6.09
CA ASP A 401 10.66 -15.44 6.96
C ASP A 401 10.22 -14.63 8.19
N ILE A 402 9.01 -14.05 8.19
CA ILE A 402 8.41 -13.40 9.37
C ILE A 402 7.64 -14.44 10.19
N PRO A 403 7.96 -14.65 11.49
CA PRO A 403 7.23 -15.56 12.35
C PRO A 403 5.71 -15.32 12.35
N TRP A 404 4.93 -16.41 12.30
CA TRP A 404 3.46 -16.42 12.30
C TRP A 404 2.77 -15.75 11.09
N MET A 405 3.51 -15.19 10.13
CA MET A 405 2.91 -14.55 8.94
C MET A 405 2.26 -15.56 8.00
N PHE A 406 2.88 -16.72 7.81
CA PHE A 406 2.34 -17.80 6.98
C PHE A 406 1.01 -18.30 7.56
N GLU A 407 0.95 -18.57 8.87
CA GLU A 407 -0.25 -18.97 9.59
C GLU A 407 -1.35 -17.91 9.56
N ALA A 408 -0.98 -16.63 9.73
CA ALA A 408 -1.91 -15.51 9.65
C ALA A 408 -2.58 -15.43 8.27
N ARG A 409 -1.78 -15.56 7.18
CA ARG A 409 -2.31 -15.60 5.82
C ARG A 409 -3.11 -16.87 5.54
N GLU A 410 -2.63 -18.05 5.92
CA GLU A 410 -3.32 -19.32 5.70
C GLU A 410 -4.67 -19.38 6.42
N PHE A 411 -4.75 -18.83 7.63
CA PHE A 411 -6.01 -18.72 8.37
C PHE A 411 -7.01 -17.80 7.67
N LEU A 412 -6.57 -16.64 7.18
CA LEU A 412 -7.41 -15.75 6.37
C LEU A 412 -7.83 -16.41 5.05
N ARG A 413 -6.89 -17.02 4.32
CA ARG A 413 -7.12 -17.69 3.03
C ARG A 413 -8.18 -18.79 3.17
N LYS A 414 -7.96 -19.76 4.07
CA LYS A 414 -8.88 -20.89 4.29
C LYS A 414 -10.25 -20.48 4.82
N LYS A 415 -10.34 -19.37 5.57
CA LYS A 415 -11.62 -18.86 6.09
C LYS A 415 -12.39 -18.01 5.07
N LEU A 416 -11.71 -17.27 4.18
CA LEU A 416 -12.32 -16.17 3.42
C LEU A 416 -12.26 -16.29 1.90
N ILE A 417 -11.29 -17.01 1.30
CA ILE A 417 -11.09 -16.94 -0.16
C ILE A 417 -12.33 -17.42 -0.93
N GLY A 418 -12.80 -16.61 -1.88
CA GLY A 418 -14.03 -16.86 -2.63
C GLY A 418 -15.33 -16.80 -1.82
N LYS A 419 -15.28 -16.42 -0.53
CA LYS A 419 -16.48 -16.28 0.31
C LYS A 419 -17.03 -14.85 0.25
N LYS A 420 -18.35 -14.74 0.40
CA LYS A 420 -19.01 -13.46 0.68
C LYS A 420 -18.78 -13.09 2.14
N VAL A 421 -18.35 -11.86 2.36
CA VAL A 421 -18.11 -11.25 3.68
C VAL A 421 -18.89 -9.95 3.78
N ASN A 422 -19.22 -9.54 5.00
CA ASN A 422 -19.76 -8.22 5.26
C ASN A 422 -18.62 -7.30 5.70
N VAL A 423 -18.56 -6.09 5.13
CA VAL A 423 -17.47 -5.13 5.30
C VAL A 423 -18.06 -3.82 5.83
N VAL A 424 -17.65 -3.42 7.02
CA VAL A 424 -18.03 -2.15 7.66
C VAL A 424 -16.79 -1.27 7.72
N VAL A 425 -16.81 -0.12 7.05
CA VAL A 425 -15.70 0.85 7.13
C VAL A 425 -15.74 1.55 8.50
N ASP A 426 -14.67 1.43 9.29
CA ASP A 426 -14.55 2.10 10.60
C ASP A 426 -13.87 3.46 10.48
N TYR A 427 -12.75 3.53 9.75
CA TYR A 427 -11.98 4.75 9.52
C TYR A 427 -11.12 4.66 8.26
N ILE A 428 -10.70 5.82 7.74
CA ILE A 428 -9.75 5.91 6.63
C ILE A 428 -8.49 6.59 7.14
N GLN A 429 -7.36 5.87 7.14
CA GLN A 429 -6.07 6.46 7.43
C GLN A 429 -5.58 7.20 6.19
N THR A 430 -5.48 8.53 6.28
CA THR A 430 -5.01 9.38 5.20
C THR A 430 -3.56 9.08 4.83
N ALA A 431 -3.21 9.27 3.55
CA ALA A 431 -1.83 9.11 3.08
C ALA A 431 -0.88 10.09 3.79
N ARG A 432 0.29 9.61 4.17
CA ARG A 432 1.38 10.38 4.82
C ARG A 432 2.72 9.77 4.45
N ASP A 433 3.73 10.60 4.19
CA ASP A 433 5.16 10.24 4.26
C ASP A 433 5.51 8.86 3.66
N ASN A 434 5.23 8.72 2.36
CA ASN A 434 5.40 7.51 1.52
C ASN A 434 4.42 6.33 1.78
N PHE A 435 3.45 6.46 2.69
CA PHE A 435 2.37 5.48 2.86
C PHE A 435 1.09 5.91 2.12
N PRO A 436 0.48 5.01 1.30
CA PRO A 436 -0.80 5.29 0.66
C PRO A 436 -1.95 5.27 1.67
N GLU A 437 -3.09 5.81 1.25
CA GLU A 437 -4.35 5.74 2.00
C GLU A 437 -4.73 4.29 2.35
N LYS A 438 -5.28 4.09 3.55
CA LYS A 438 -5.80 2.78 3.99
C LYS A 438 -7.24 2.89 4.46
N VAL A 439 -8.13 2.18 3.79
CA VAL A 439 -9.52 1.99 4.20
C VAL A 439 -9.57 0.86 5.23
N CYS A 440 -9.72 1.20 6.50
CA CYS A 440 -9.71 0.27 7.62
C CYS A 440 -11.15 -0.15 7.96
N CYS A 441 -11.39 -1.45 7.93
CA CYS A 441 -12.73 -2.04 8.02
C CYS A 441 -12.79 -3.16 9.06
N THR A 442 -13.91 -3.27 9.76
CA THR A 442 -14.32 -4.50 10.42
C THR A 442 -14.92 -5.42 9.35
N VAL A 443 -14.43 -6.66 9.29
CA VAL A 443 -14.89 -7.68 8.34
C VAL A 443 -15.48 -8.84 9.13
N THR A 444 -16.72 -9.21 8.81
CA THR A 444 -17.44 -10.30 9.47
C THR A 444 -17.86 -11.38 8.47
N ILE A 445 -17.88 -12.63 8.94
CA ILE A 445 -18.35 -13.80 8.18
C ILE A 445 -19.10 -14.74 9.12
N GLY A 446 -20.36 -15.04 8.79
CA GLY A 446 -21.23 -15.86 9.66
C GLY A 446 -21.39 -15.31 11.07
N GLY A 447 -21.43 -13.98 11.23
CA GLY A 447 -21.47 -13.30 12.53
C GLY A 447 -20.12 -13.21 13.28
N VAL A 448 -19.06 -13.89 12.81
CA VAL A 448 -17.75 -13.88 13.47
C VAL A 448 -16.87 -12.76 12.92
N ASN A 449 -16.36 -11.89 13.78
CA ASN A 449 -15.36 -10.87 13.44
C ASN A 449 -14.03 -11.55 13.05
N VAL A 450 -13.51 -11.20 11.87
CA VAL A 450 -12.26 -11.77 11.34
C VAL A 450 -11.05 -11.31 12.16
N ALA A 451 -10.98 -10.03 12.51
CA ALA A 451 -9.84 -9.45 13.23
C ALA A 451 -9.73 -10.03 14.65
N GLU A 452 -10.86 -10.13 15.36
CA GLU A 452 -10.96 -10.79 16.67
C GLU A 452 -10.50 -12.27 16.61
N ALA A 453 -10.92 -13.00 15.56
CA ALA A 453 -10.54 -14.39 15.35
C ALA A 453 -9.06 -14.58 14.97
N MET A 454 -8.37 -13.54 14.48
CA MET A 454 -6.91 -13.53 14.30
C MET A 454 -6.18 -13.23 15.61
N VAL A 455 -6.59 -12.16 16.29
CA VAL A 455 -5.95 -11.70 17.54
C VAL A 455 -6.09 -12.77 18.63
N SER A 456 -7.25 -13.42 18.77
CA SER A 456 -7.47 -14.50 19.74
C SER A 456 -6.63 -15.77 19.51
N LYS A 457 -6.00 -15.91 18.34
CA LYS A 457 -5.01 -16.95 18.01
C LYS A 457 -3.56 -16.46 18.08
N GLY A 458 -3.34 -15.17 18.35
CA GLY A 458 -2.03 -14.53 18.24
C GLY A 458 -1.52 -14.40 16.80
N PHE A 459 -2.40 -14.43 15.80
CA PHE A 459 -2.02 -14.19 14.39
C PHE A 459 -2.00 -12.71 14.02
N ALA A 460 -2.35 -11.83 14.97
CA ALA A 460 -2.25 -10.37 14.87
C ALA A 460 -2.10 -9.77 16.27
N THR A 461 -1.61 -8.53 16.35
CA THR A 461 -1.58 -7.71 17.58
C THR A 461 -2.52 -6.52 17.44
N VAL A 462 -3.00 -5.96 18.55
CA VAL A 462 -3.92 -4.82 18.55
C VAL A 462 -3.14 -3.51 18.45
N VAL A 463 -3.60 -2.60 17.59
CA VAL A 463 -3.09 -1.23 17.50
C VAL A 463 -3.41 -0.53 18.81
N ARG A 464 -2.40 -0.24 19.63
CA ARG A 464 -2.58 0.65 20.80
C ARG A 464 -2.57 2.10 20.33
N TYR A 465 -3.68 2.79 20.55
CA TYR A 465 -3.93 4.19 20.16
C TYR A 465 -3.47 5.18 21.24
N ARG A 466 -3.35 6.46 20.88
CA ARG A 466 -3.27 7.56 21.86
C ARG A 466 -4.67 7.85 22.40
N GLN A 467 -4.77 8.46 23.58
CA GLN A 467 -6.04 8.66 24.31
C GLN A 467 -6.99 9.67 23.62
N ASP A 468 -6.52 10.32 22.55
CA ASP A 468 -7.18 11.37 21.77
C ASP A 468 -7.48 10.91 20.33
N ASP A 469 -7.17 9.65 19.98
CA ASP A 469 -7.25 9.11 18.62
C ASP A 469 -8.46 8.18 18.44
N ASP A 470 -9.56 8.74 17.93
CA ASP A 470 -10.81 8.03 17.64
C ASP A 470 -10.76 7.20 16.33
N GLN A 471 -9.63 7.14 15.60
CA GLN A 471 -9.50 6.34 14.36
C GLN A 471 -9.31 4.83 14.63
N ARG A 472 -10.27 4.23 15.35
CA ARG A 472 -10.27 2.82 15.76
C ARG A 472 -11.53 2.05 15.33
N SER A 473 -11.44 0.72 15.36
CA SER A 473 -12.55 -0.19 15.09
C SER A 473 -13.69 0.01 16.08
N SER A 474 -14.92 -0.08 15.58
CA SER A 474 -16.13 -0.19 16.40
C SER A 474 -16.12 -1.36 17.40
N HIS A 475 -15.30 -2.39 17.16
CA HIS A 475 -15.14 -3.59 17.99
C HIS A 475 -13.83 -3.62 18.80
N TYR A 476 -13.22 -2.45 19.06
CA TYR A 476 -11.89 -2.36 19.68
C TYR A 476 -11.77 -3.05 21.07
N ASP A 477 -12.83 -3.03 21.89
CA ASP A 477 -12.81 -3.70 23.19
C ASP A 477 -12.82 -5.24 23.07
N ASP A 478 -13.51 -5.78 22.06
CA ASP A 478 -13.49 -7.23 21.73
C ASP A 478 -12.09 -7.66 21.28
N LEU A 479 -11.41 -6.82 20.49
CA LEU A 479 -10.02 -7.05 20.08
C LEU A 479 -9.05 -7.06 21.28
N LEU A 480 -9.21 -6.15 22.24
CA LEU A 480 -8.40 -6.14 23.47
C LEU A 480 -8.66 -7.38 24.34
N ALA A 481 -9.92 -7.83 24.47
CA ALA A 481 -10.26 -9.07 25.16
C ALA A 481 -9.63 -10.30 24.48
N ALA A 482 -9.65 -10.34 23.15
CA ALA A 482 -8.98 -11.35 22.34
C ALA A 482 -7.43 -11.35 22.54
N GLU A 483 -6.81 -10.18 22.63
CA GLU A 483 -5.35 -10.04 22.84
C GLU A 483 -4.95 -10.50 24.26
N MET A 484 -5.73 -10.15 25.28
CA MET A 484 -5.52 -10.65 26.65
C MET A 484 -5.67 -12.18 26.72
N LYS A 485 -6.63 -12.77 26.00
CA LYS A 485 -6.79 -14.22 25.88
C LYS A 485 -5.57 -14.87 25.24
N ALA A 486 -5.14 -14.38 24.07
CA ALA A 486 -3.98 -14.92 23.35
C ALA A 486 -2.67 -14.76 24.13
N THR A 487 -2.49 -13.63 24.82
CA THR A 487 -1.35 -13.38 25.73
C THR A 487 -1.35 -14.38 26.89
N LYS A 488 -2.51 -14.61 27.53
CA LYS A 488 -2.64 -15.55 28.65
C LYS A 488 -2.41 -17.01 28.25
N SER A 489 -2.77 -17.40 27.02
CA SER A 489 -2.49 -18.73 26.47
C SER A 489 -1.11 -18.87 25.81
N GLY A 490 -0.35 -17.77 25.66
CA GLY A 490 0.92 -17.78 24.93
C GLY A 490 0.77 -18.18 23.46
N ALA A 491 -0.30 -17.74 22.79
CA ALA A 491 -0.62 -18.14 21.42
C ALA A 491 0.05 -17.23 20.38
N GLY A 492 0.46 -17.82 19.24
CA GLY A 492 0.99 -17.11 18.08
C GLY A 492 2.16 -16.18 18.43
N VAL A 493 2.06 -14.89 18.07
CA VAL A 493 3.06 -13.85 18.39
C VAL A 493 3.34 -13.65 19.89
N HIS A 494 2.52 -14.22 20.79
CA HIS A 494 2.75 -14.23 22.23
C HIS A 494 3.43 -15.52 22.75
N ALA A 495 3.74 -16.48 21.87
CA ALA A 495 4.43 -17.72 22.20
C ALA A 495 5.90 -17.47 22.54
N LYS A 496 6.37 -18.04 23.65
CA LYS A 496 7.77 -17.92 24.13
C LYS A 496 8.68 -19.06 23.66
N LYS A 497 8.13 -20.05 22.96
CA LYS A 497 8.78 -21.26 22.44
C LYS A 497 8.08 -21.67 21.14
N ASP A 498 8.66 -22.66 20.45
CA ASP A 498 8.03 -23.37 19.32
C ASP A 498 7.57 -22.45 18.18
N ILE A 499 8.37 -21.40 17.93
CA ILE A 499 8.14 -20.42 16.87
C ILE A 499 8.33 -21.10 15.49
N PRO A 500 7.30 -21.11 14.62
CA PRO A 500 7.37 -21.76 13.31
C PRO A 500 8.42 -21.14 12.36
N ASN A 501 9.02 -21.98 11.52
CA ASN A 501 10.09 -21.60 10.59
C ASN A 501 9.88 -22.28 9.22
N HIS A 502 9.50 -21.48 8.20
CA HIS A 502 9.07 -21.99 6.90
C HIS A 502 10.22 -22.01 5.88
N ARG A 503 10.96 -23.12 5.86
CA ARG A 503 12.07 -23.35 4.91
C ARG A 503 11.60 -23.68 3.49
N VAL A 504 10.83 -22.78 2.88
CA VAL A 504 10.28 -22.97 1.53
C VAL A 504 11.39 -22.88 0.49
N ALA A 505 11.57 -23.94 -0.31
CA ALA A 505 12.49 -23.97 -1.44
C ALA A 505 11.91 -23.22 -2.64
N ASP A 506 12.76 -22.56 -3.45
CA ASP A 506 12.33 -21.89 -4.68
C ASP A 506 13.02 -22.52 -5.91
N VAL A 507 12.19 -23.11 -6.77
CA VAL A 507 12.56 -23.78 -8.02
C VAL A 507 12.11 -22.96 -9.24
N SER A 508 11.35 -21.88 -9.01
CA SER A 508 10.72 -21.02 -10.02
C SER A 508 11.75 -20.42 -11.00
N GLY A 509 11.89 -21.00 -12.20
CA GLY A 509 12.80 -20.52 -13.24
C GLY A 509 14.26 -21.00 -13.10
N ASP A 510 14.54 -21.96 -12.21
CA ASP A 510 15.86 -22.57 -12.07
C ASP A 510 15.90 -23.91 -12.80
N LEU A 511 16.49 -23.94 -14.00
CA LEU A 511 16.57 -25.15 -14.82
C LEU A 511 17.35 -26.31 -14.16
N ALA A 512 18.31 -26.01 -13.28
CA ALA A 512 19.11 -27.04 -12.60
C ALA A 512 18.30 -27.72 -11.50
N LYS A 513 17.59 -26.95 -10.67
CA LYS A 513 16.65 -27.49 -9.68
C LYS A 513 15.43 -28.13 -10.33
N ALA A 514 14.86 -27.53 -11.38
CA ALA A 514 13.69 -28.07 -12.08
C ALA A 514 13.97 -29.48 -12.63
N LYS A 515 15.15 -29.71 -13.20
CA LYS A 515 15.62 -31.04 -13.63
C LYS A 515 15.69 -32.08 -12.50
N GLN A 516 16.03 -31.65 -11.27
CA GLN A 516 16.09 -32.54 -10.11
C GLN A 516 14.69 -32.91 -9.60
N PHE A 517 13.76 -31.95 -9.58
CA PHE A 517 12.39 -32.16 -9.10
C PHE A 517 11.47 -32.86 -10.12
N LEU A 518 11.69 -32.67 -11.43
CA LEU A 518 10.82 -33.19 -12.50
C LEU A 518 10.48 -34.69 -12.35
N PRO A 519 11.44 -35.62 -12.14
CA PRO A 519 11.11 -37.04 -12.06
C PRO A 519 10.26 -37.41 -10.84
N PHE A 520 10.26 -36.60 -9.79
CA PHE A 520 9.41 -36.81 -8.61
C PHE A 520 7.99 -36.35 -8.89
N LEU A 521 7.84 -35.13 -9.44
CA LEU A 521 6.55 -34.55 -9.80
C LEU A 521 5.83 -35.31 -10.94
N GLN A 522 6.58 -35.93 -11.87
CA GLN A 522 6.03 -36.83 -12.89
C GLN A 522 5.50 -38.16 -12.33
N ARG A 523 6.05 -38.64 -11.21
CA ARG A 523 5.58 -39.87 -10.54
C ARG A 523 4.41 -39.61 -9.59
N ALA A 524 4.27 -38.38 -9.10
CA ALA A 524 3.13 -37.95 -8.29
C ALA A 524 1.92 -37.64 -9.20
N SER A 525 1.10 -38.66 -9.48
CA SER A 525 -0.01 -38.62 -10.44
C SER A 525 -0.96 -37.43 -10.25
N ARG A 526 -1.29 -37.10 -8.99
CA ARG A 526 -1.84 -35.79 -8.60
C ARG A 526 -1.16 -35.29 -7.34
N THR A 527 -0.77 -34.02 -7.37
CA THR A 527 -0.10 -33.33 -6.26
C THR A 527 -0.94 -32.12 -5.83
N GLU A 528 -1.11 -31.93 -4.52
CA GLU A 528 -1.82 -30.78 -3.95
C GLU A 528 -0.91 -29.54 -3.96
N ALA A 529 -1.44 -28.41 -4.44
CA ALA A 529 -0.74 -27.13 -4.44
C ALA A 529 -1.69 -25.97 -4.12
N VAL A 530 -1.11 -24.83 -3.73
CA VAL A 530 -1.82 -23.55 -3.57
C VAL A 530 -1.36 -22.59 -4.66
N VAL A 531 -2.31 -21.92 -5.33
CA VAL A 531 -1.99 -20.91 -6.37
C VAL A 531 -1.54 -19.60 -5.70
N GLU A 532 -0.24 -19.42 -5.55
CA GLU A 532 0.33 -18.21 -4.93
C GLU A 532 0.24 -16.98 -5.83
N PHE A 533 0.41 -17.14 -7.16
CA PHE A 533 0.36 -16.04 -8.11
C PHE A 533 -0.09 -16.49 -9.50
N VAL A 534 -0.73 -15.59 -10.26
CA VAL A 534 -1.12 -15.80 -11.66
C VAL A 534 -0.45 -14.74 -12.52
N ALA A 535 0.45 -15.16 -13.41
CA ALA A 535 1.29 -14.30 -14.24
C ALA A 535 0.74 -14.10 -15.67
N SER A 536 0.01 -15.08 -16.19
CA SER A 536 -0.84 -14.98 -17.39
C SER A 536 -2.02 -15.96 -17.23
N GLY A 537 -2.98 -15.99 -18.17
CA GLY A 537 -4.07 -16.97 -18.12
C GLY A 537 -3.59 -18.42 -18.03
N SER A 538 -2.44 -18.76 -18.64
CA SER A 538 -1.83 -20.10 -18.63
C SER A 538 -0.57 -20.26 -17.75
N ARG A 539 -0.04 -19.20 -17.14
CA ARG A 539 1.19 -19.26 -16.33
C ARG A 539 0.93 -18.90 -14.88
N LEU A 540 1.14 -19.86 -13.98
CA LEU A 540 0.87 -19.76 -12.55
C LEU A 540 2.17 -19.97 -11.76
N ARG A 541 2.20 -19.48 -10.52
CA ARG A 541 3.20 -19.84 -9.53
C ARG A 541 2.50 -20.58 -8.39
N LEU A 542 2.97 -21.78 -8.10
CA LEU A 542 2.31 -22.71 -7.19
C LEU A 542 3.22 -23.01 -6.00
N TYR A 543 2.65 -23.05 -4.81
CA TYR A 543 3.28 -23.62 -3.62
C TYR A 543 2.82 -25.06 -3.46
N ILE A 544 3.72 -26.02 -3.63
CA ILE A 544 3.43 -27.44 -3.46
C ILE A 544 3.60 -27.79 -1.97
N THR A 545 2.53 -28.30 -1.36
CA THR A 545 2.44 -28.39 0.11
C THR A 545 3.29 -29.49 0.71
N LYS A 546 3.38 -30.65 0.05
CA LYS A 546 4.09 -31.85 0.52
C LYS A 546 5.61 -31.70 0.38
N GLU A 547 6.07 -31.14 -0.74
CA GLU A 547 7.47 -30.87 -1.04
C GLU A 547 7.96 -29.52 -0.47
N THR A 548 7.06 -28.69 0.07
CA THR A 548 7.33 -27.34 0.62
C THR A 548 8.08 -26.41 -0.34
N CYS A 549 7.76 -26.48 -1.63
CA CYS A 549 8.50 -25.77 -2.68
C CYS A 549 7.62 -24.86 -3.55
N LEU A 550 8.23 -23.79 -4.07
CA LEU A 550 7.62 -22.88 -5.05
C LEU A 550 8.09 -23.24 -6.47
N VAL A 551 7.12 -23.45 -7.35
CA VAL A 551 7.35 -23.78 -8.76
C VAL A 551 6.61 -22.80 -9.69
N THR A 552 7.14 -22.62 -10.90
CA THR A 552 6.38 -22.00 -12.00
C THR A 552 5.73 -23.10 -12.83
N PHE A 553 4.44 -22.96 -13.10
CA PHE A 553 3.61 -23.93 -13.80
C PHE A 553 2.98 -23.32 -15.06
N LEU A 554 2.92 -24.09 -16.13
CA LEU A 554 2.33 -23.77 -17.42
C LEU A 554 1.23 -24.78 -17.73
N LEU A 555 0.05 -24.29 -18.10
CA LEU A 555 -1.07 -25.13 -18.50
C LEU A 555 -0.77 -25.85 -19.83
N GLY A 556 -0.88 -27.18 -19.80
CA GLY A 556 -0.70 -28.07 -20.94
C GLY A 556 -1.81 -27.93 -21.99
N GLY A 557 -1.46 -28.31 -23.22
CA GLY A 557 -2.39 -28.48 -24.34
C GLY A 557 -3.05 -27.21 -24.90
N ILE A 558 -2.71 -26.01 -24.42
CA ILE A 558 -3.39 -24.77 -24.84
C ILE A 558 -2.42 -23.63 -25.19
N ASN A 559 -2.84 -22.81 -26.16
CA ASN A 559 -2.30 -21.49 -26.44
C ASN A 559 -3.21 -20.44 -25.79
N CYS A 560 -2.71 -19.74 -24.76
CA CYS A 560 -3.40 -18.62 -24.12
C CYS A 560 -2.80 -17.29 -24.63
N PRO A 561 -3.61 -16.30 -25.04
CA PRO A 561 -3.13 -14.97 -25.37
C PRO A 561 -2.44 -14.33 -24.15
N ARG A 562 -1.38 -13.57 -24.41
CA ARG A 562 -0.56 -12.91 -23.38
C ARG A 562 -1.19 -11.60 -22.94
N GLY A 563 -1.45 -11.46 -21.65
CA GLY A 563 -1.82 -10.18 -21.06
C GLY A 563 -0.70 -9.13 -21.12
N SER A 564 -1.06 -7.88 -20.89
CA SER A 564 -0.17 -6.73 -20.88
C SER A 564 0.88 -6.86 -19.77
N ARG A 565 2.14 -6.49 -20.05
CA ARG A 565 3.27 -6.77 -19.14
C ARG A 565 4.26 -5.61 -19.02
N PRO A 566 4.89 -5.38 -17.85
CA PRO A 566 5.97 -4.40 -17.73
C PRO A 566 7.15 -4.73 -18.66
N GLY A 567 7.70 -3.71 -19.33
CA GLY A 567 8.93 -3.82 -20.10
C GLY A 567 10.15 -4.10 -19.22
N VAL A 568 11.12 -4.83 -19.78
CA VAL A 568 12.41 -5.06 -19.11
C VAL A 568 13.25 -3.79 -19.17
N GLY A 569 13.86 -3.40 -18.05
CA GLY A 569 14.77 -2.24 -18.00
C GLY A 569 14.10 -0.87 -17.87
N GLY A 570 12.83 -0.80 -17.45
CA GLY A 570 12.12 0.48 -17.25
C GLY A 570 11.50 1.07 -18.52
N VAL A 571 11.63 0.38 -19.66
CA VAL A 571 10.71 0.56 -20.79
C VAL A 571 9.28 0.27 -20.31
N GLY A 572 8.30 1.02 -20.84
CA GLY A 572 6.92 1.05 -20.35
C GLY A 572 6.14 -0.27 -20.47
N LEU A 573 4.81 -0.18 -20.33
CA LEU A 573 3.95 -1.35 -20.52
C LEU A 573 4.07 -1.84 -21.98
N LEU A 574 4.32 -3.13 -22.15
CA LEU A 574 4.15 -3.83 -23.42
C LEU A 574 2.70 -4.29 -23.51
N ASP A 575 2.01 -3.84 -24.55
CA ASP A 575 0.62 -4.19 -24.80
C ASP A 575 0.41 -5.70 -24.93
N GLY A 576 -0.73 -6.17 -24.43
CA GLY A 576 -1.16 -7.56 -24.50
C GLY A 576 -1.65 -7.97 -25.89
N GLU A 577 -1.62 -9.26 -26.15
CA GLU A 577 -2.36 -9.90 -27.24
C GLU A 577 -3.89 -9.81 -26.92
N PRO A 578 -4.78 -9.72 -27.94
CA PRO A 578 -6.22 -9.59 -27.72
C PRO A 578 -6.77 -10.64 -26.73
N PHE A 579 -7.67 -10.19 -25.85
CA PHE A 579 -8.25 -10.99 -24.75
C PHE A 579 -7.25 -11.52 -23.70
N GLY A 580 -5.94 -11.26 -23.81
CA GLY A 580 -4.92 -11.73 -22.86
C GLY A 580 -5.15 -11.28 -21.41
N ASP A 581 -5.57 -10.03 -21.20
CA ASP A 581 -5.91 -9.52 -19.86
C ASP A 581 -7.26 -10.05 -19.34
N LYS A 582 -8.22 -10.36 -20.24
CA LYS A 582 -9.45 -11.08 -19.88
C LYS A 582 -9.13 -12.52 -19.44
N ALA A 583 -8.19 -13.20 -20.10
CA ALA A 583 -7.72 -14.54 -19.74
C ALA A 583 -6.96 -14.55 -18.40
N LEU A 584 -6.09 -13.55 -18.17
CA LEU A 584 -5.43 -13.34 -16.87
C LEU A 584 -6.45 -13.17 -15.74
N GLN A 585 -7.48 -12.34 -15.93
CA GLN A 585 -8.49 -12.11 -14.91
C GLN A 585 -9.40 -13.33 -14.69
N PHE A 586 -9.75 -14.08 -15.73
CA PHE A 586 -10.50 -15.33 -15.60
C PHE A 586 -9.76 -16.36 -14.75
N THR A 587 -8.47 -16.59 -15.01
CA THR A 587 -7.65 -17.50 -14.20
C THR A 587 -7.50 -17.02 -12.76
N LYS A 588 -7.38 -15.70 -12.53
CA LYS A 588 -7.40 -15.12 -11.16
C LYS A 588 -8.71 -15.40 -10.43
N ASP A 589 -9.85 -14.99 -10.98
CA ASP A 589 -11.18 -15.17 -10.37
C ASP A 589 -11.50 -16.66 -10.12
N LYS A 590 -11.01 -17.56 -11.00
CA LYS A 590 -11.14 -19.01 -10.86
C LYS A 590 -10.26 -19.59 -9.75
N CYS A 591 -8.94 -19.39 -9.76
CA CYS A 591 -8.02 -20.23 -8.96
C CYS A 591 -7.05 -19.49 -8.02
N LEU A 592 -6.97 -18.15 -8.03
CA LEU A 592 -6.01 -17.42 -7.18
C LEU A 592 -6.20 -17.75 -5.69
N GLN A 593 -5.11 -18.14 -5.02
CA GLN A 593 -5.04 -18.51 -3.60
C GLN A 593 -6.00 -19.65 -3.18
N ARG A 594 -6.45 -20.45 -4.13
CA ARG A 594 -7.20 -21.69 -3.85
C ARG A 594 -6.26 -22.90 -3.85
N GLU A 595 -6.72 -23.95 -3.19
CA GLU A 595 -6.12 -25.28 -3.26
C GLU A 595 -6.52 -25.92 -4.59
N VAL A 596 -5.55 -26.53 -5.26
CA VAL A 596 -5.67 -27.10 -6.62
C VAL A 596 -4.88 -28.40 -6.69
N GLU A 597 -5.30 -29.30 -7.57
CA GLU A 597 -4.55 -30.51 -7.90
C GLU A 597 -3.76 -30.29 -9.19
N ILE A 598 -2.49 -30.70 -9.23
CA ILE A 598 -1.67 -30.65 -10.44
C ILE A 598 -1.08 -32.01 -10.82
N GLN A 599 -0.90 -32.21 -12.12
CA GLN A 599 -0.16 -33.31 -12.72
C GLN A 599 0.92 -32.73 -13.63
N VAL A 600 2.19 -33.04 -13.38
CA VAL A 600 3.32 -32.53 -14.18
C VAL A 600 3.68 -33.53 -15.26
N GLU A 601 3.60 -33.13 -16.54
CA GLU A 601 4.03 -33.95 -17.67
C GLU A 601 5.50 -33.72 -18.03
N SER A 602 5.93 -32.45 -18.06
CA SER A 602 7.26 -32.07 -18.57
C SER A 602 7.72 -30.71 -18.03
N MET A 603 8.77 -30.12 -18.62
CA MET A 603 9.24 -28.77 -18.33
C MET A 603 9.76 -28.10 -19.61
N ASP A 604 9.80 -26.76 -19.62
CA ASP A 604 10.44 -25.99 -20.69
C ASP A 604 11.95 -25.79 -20.48
N LYS A 605 12.60 -25.13 -21.45
CA LYS A 605 14.05 -24.80 -21.41
C LYS A 605 14.42 -23.77 -20.33
N ALA A 606 13.44 -23.14 -19.67
CA ALA A 606 13.62 -22.15 -18.62
C ALA A 606 13.25 -22.67 -17.21
N GLY A 607 12.97 -23.97 -17.07
CA GLY A 607 12.63 -24.57 -15.78
C GLY A 607 11.20 -24.29 -15.30
N ASN A 608 10.28 -23.93 -16.19
CA ASN A 608 8.84 -23.92 -15.89
C ASN A 608 8.28 -25.32 -16.15
N PHE A 609 7.54 -25.88 -15.21
CA PHE A 609 6.86 -27.17 -15.38
C PHE A 609 5.62 -27.00 -16.27
N ILE A 610 5.31 -28.02 -17.07
CA ILE A 610 4.16 -28.06 -17.98
C ILE A 610 3.27 -29.23 -17.59
N GLY A 611 1.96 -29.00 -17.49
CA GLY A 611 1.00 -30.05 -17.20
C GLY A 611 -0.41 -29.54 -16.91
N TRP A 612 -1.19 -30.35 -16.20
CA TRP A 612 -2.62 -30.13 -16.00
C TRP A 612 -2.93 -29.66 -14.58
N LEU A 613 -3.95 -28.83 -14.44
CA LEU A 613 -4.40 -28.27 -13.16
C LEU A 613 -5.92 -28.45 -13.05
N TRP A 614 -6.37 -29.03 -11.94
CA TRP A 614 -7.78 -29.14 -11.59
C TRP A 614 -8.13 -28.26 -10.40
N ILE A 615 -9.33 -27.70 -10.45
CA ILE A 615 -9.94 -26.94 -9.38
C ILE A 615 -11.41 -27.34 -9.26
N ASP A 616 -11.85 -27.67 -8.05
CA ASP A 616 -13.20 -28.16 -7.77
C ASP A 616 -13.62 -29.34 -8.69
N GLY A 617 -12.64 -30.17 -9.11
CA GLY A 617 -12.80 -31.27 -10.07
C GLY A 617 -12.69 -30.89 -11.56
N HIS A 618 -12.72 -29.61 -11.92
CA HIS A 618 -12.68 -29.13 -13.30
C HIS A 618 -11.25 -28.81 -13.79
N ASN A 619 -10.88 -29.27 -14.99
CA ASN A 619 -9.58 -28.96 -15.60
C ASN A 619 -9.54 -27.51 -16.12
N LEU A 620 -8.56 -26.72 -15.67
CA LEU A 620 -8.43 -25.30 -15.99
C LEU A 620 -8.09 -25.04 -17.47
N SER A 621 -7.33 -25.93 -18.13
CA SER A 621 -7.06 -25.80 -19.57
C SER A 621 -8.35 -25.91 -20.38
N VAL A 622 -9.24 -26.85 -20.02
CA VAL A 622 -10.57 -27.01 -20.65
C VAL A 622 -11.42 -25.78 -20.40
N ALA A 623 -11.49 -25.30 -19.15
CA ALA A 623 -12.31 -24.14 -18.78
C ALA A 623 -11.86 -22.83 -19.47
N LEU A 624 -10.59 -22.70 -19.86
CA LEU A 624 -10.09 -21.56 -20.66
C LEU A 624 -10.50 -21.66 -22.13
N VAL A 625 -10.44 -22.86 -22.72
CA VAL A 625 -10.84 -23.10 -24.12
C VAL A 625 -12.36 -22.98 -24.29
N GLU A 626 -13.14 -23.61 -23.41
CA GLU A 626 -14.60 -23.50 -23.32
C GLU A 626 -15.07 -22.04 -23.18
N ALA A 627 -14.30 -21.23 -22.46
CA ALA A 627 -14.55 -19.81 -22.29
C ALA A 627 -14.12 -18.94 -23.50
N GLY A 628 -13.58 -19.51 -24.58
CA GLY A 628 -13.03 -18.75 -25.71
C GLY A 628 -11.82 -17.88 -25.31
N LEU A 629 -11.09 -18.25 -24.25
CA LEU A 629 -9.94 -17.51 -23.72
C LEU A 629 -8.60 -18.21 -24.00
N ALA A 630 -8.61 -19.34 -24.70
CA ALA A 630 -7.45 -20.06 -25.21
C ALA A 630 -7.83 -20.91 -26.43
N THR A 631 -6.85 -21.30 -27.23
CA THR A 631 -7.01 -22.25 -28.36
C THR A 631 -6.23 -23.54 -28.07
N VAL A 632 -6.59 -24.64 -28.74
CA VAL A 632 -5.95 -25.95 -28.53
C VAL A 632 -4.59 -25.98 -29.22
N HIS A 633 -3.55 -26.36 -28.49
CA HIS A 633 -2.19 -26.51 -29.01
C HIS A 633 -1.93 -27.97 -29.42
N PHE A 634 -1.13 -28.20 -30.46
CA PHE A 634 -0.86 -29.55 -31.01
C PHE A 634 -0.32 -30.55 -29.98
N THR A 635 0.32 -30.10 -28.90
CA THR A 635 0.75 -31.00 -27.81
C THR A 635 -0.41 -31.69 -27.08
N ALA A 636 -1.63 -31.15 -27.17
CA ALA A 636 -2.83 -31.78 -26.63
C ALA A 636 -3.15 -33.13 -27.31
N GLU A 637 -2.79 -33.33 -28.58
CA GLU A 637 -3.09 -34.54 -29.38
C GLU A 637 -2.59 -35.84 -28.73
N ARG A 638 -1.56 -35.75 -27.88
CA ARG A 638 -0.94 -36.88 -27.19
C ARG A 638 -1.46 -37.09 -25.76
N SER A 639 -2.39 -36.25 -25.32
CA SER A 639 -3.00 -36.29 -23.98
C SER A 639 -4.39 -36.93 -24.01
N GLU A 640 -4.73 -37.63 -22.93
CA GLU A 640 -6.08 -38.14 -22.67
C GLU A 640 -7.18 -37.05 -22.73
N HIS A 641 -6.82 -35.78 -22.51
CA HIS A 641 -7.78 -34.66 -22.53
C HIS A 641 -8.10 -34.11 -23.93
N TYR A 642 -7.43 -34.58 -25.00
CA TYR A 642 -7.59 -34.02 -26.36
C TYR A 642 -9.05 -33.90 -26.80
N LYS A 643 -9.85 -34.96 -26.62
CA LYS A 643 -11.26 -35.02 -27.03
C LYS A 643 -12.11 -33.95 -26.33
N VAL A 644 -11.85 -33.70 -25.04
CA VAL A 644 -12.58 -32.71 -24.24
C VAL A 644 -12.16 -31.29 -24.63
N LEU A 645 -10.86 -31.07 -24.85
CA LEU A 645 -10.32 -29.79 -25.34
C LEU A 645 -10.86 -29.43 -26.73
N ARG A 646 -10.95 -30.41 -27.65
CA ARG A 646 -11.52 -30.21 -28.98
C ARG A 646 -13.02 -29.88 -28.95
N ALA A 647 -13.81 -30.65 -28.20
CA ALA A 647 -15.24 -30.35 -28.03
C ALA A 647 -15.47 -28.97 -27.40
N ALA A 648 -14.65 -28.58 -26.41
CA ALA A 648 -14.69 -27.25 -25.81
C ALA A 648 -14.35 -26.14 -26.82
N GLU A 649 -13.35 -26.36 -27.69
CA GLU A 649 -12.97 -25.40 -28.74
C GLU A 649 -14.04 -25.26 -29.82
N GLU A 650 -14.62 -26.38 -30.26
CA GLU A 650 -15.68 -26.43 -31.26
C GLU A 650 -16.96 -25.75 -30.75
N ASN A 651 -17.32 -25.95 -29.47
CA ASN A 651 -18.39 -25.19 -28.81
C ASN A 651 -18.09 -23.69 -28.72
N ALA A 652 -16.86 -23.29 -28.36
CA ALA A 652 -16.48 -21.89 -28.24
C ALA A 652 -16.42 -21.16 -29.60
N LYS A 653 -16.08 -21.88 -30.68
CA LYS A 653 -16.17 -21.41 -32.08
C LYS A 653 -17.60 -21.22 -32.53
N ALA A 654 -18.46 -22.23 -32.36
CA ALA A 654 -19.87 -22.16 -32.74
C ALA A 654 -20.62 -21.04 -32.01
N ALA A 655 -20.25 -20.77 -30.75
CA ALA A 655 -20.78 -19.65 -29.96
C ALA A 655 -20.04 -18.31 -30.18
N ARG A 656 -19.06 -18.25 -31.10
CA ARG A 656 -18.23 -17.08 -31.46
C ARG A 656 -17.69 -16.31 -30.24
N LEU A 657 -17.13 -17.05 -29.28
CA LEU A 657 -16.68 -16.50 -27.99
C LEU A 657 -15.25 -15.95 -28.07
N ARG A 658 -15.10 -14.64 -27.83
CA ARG A 658 -13.84 -13.96 -27.46
C ARG A 658 -12.72 -14.08 -28.48
N VAL A 659 -11.79 -15.03 -28.35
CA VAL A 659 -10.80 -15.28 -29.43
C VAL A 659 -11.45 -15.77 -30.73
N TRP A 660 -12.75 -16.11 -30.66
CA TRP A 660 -13.61 -16.44 -31.80
C TRP A 660 -14.70 -15.38 -32.07
N GLU A 661 -14.64 -14.16 -31.50
CA GLU A 661 -15.62 -13.08 -31.79
C GLU A 661 -15.62 -12.72 -33.30
N ASP A 662 -14.43 -12.68 -33.93
CA ASP A 662 -14.25 -12.48 -35.38
C ASP A 662 -14.26 -13.80 -36.19
N TYR A 663 -14.73 -14.92 -35.63
CA TYR A 663 -14.72 -16.21 -36.32
C TYR A 663 -15.85 -16.29 -37.37
N ILE A 664 -15.46 -16.21 -38.63
CA ILE A 664 -16.31 -16.54 -39.78
C ILE A 664 -16.24 -18.05 -40.01
N GLU A 665 -17.39 -18.70 -40.18
CA GLU A 665 -17.47 -20.10 -40.59
C GLU A 665 -17.14 -20.19 -42.09
N GLU A 666 -15.89 -20.52 -42.40
CA GLU A 666 -15.39 -20.62 -43.78
C GLU A 666 -16.04 -21.78 -44.52
N ASN A 667 -16.97 -21.47 -45.44
CA ASN A 667 -17.40 -22.42 -46.46
C ASN A 667 -16.25 -22.62 -47.46
N GLU A 668 -15.85 -23.88 -47.75
CA GLU A 668 -14.60 -24.21 -48.46
C GLU A 668 -14.49 -23.67 -49.90
N GLU A 669 -15.58 -23.12 -50.44
CA GLU A 669 -15.65 -22.53 -51.77
C GLU A 669 -15.25 -21.04 -51.79
N GLU A 670 -15.65 -20.24 -50.79
CA GLU A 670 -15.32 -18.82 -50.72
C GLU A 670 -13.85 -18.58 -50.35
N LYS A 671 -13.26 -19.50 -49.58
CA LYS A 671 -11.82 -19.47 -49.24
C LYS A 671 -10.91 -19.53 -50.47
N LYS A 672 -11.37 -20.13 -51.58
CA LYS A 672 -10.65 -20.12 -52.87
C LYS A 672 -10.70 -18.76 -53.58
N ILE A 673 -11.62 -17.87 -53.21
CA ILE A 673 -11.89 -16.61 -53.91
C ILE A 673 -11.13 -15.44 -53.25
N GLU A 674 -11.09 -15.38 -51.91
CA GLU A 674 -10.29 -14.35 -51.21
C GLU A 674 -8.78 -14.69 -51.13
N GLU A 675 -8.40 -15.98 -51.05
CA GLU A 675 -6.99 -16.35 -51.14
C GLU A 675 -6.39 -15.95 -52.50
N ASP A 676 -7.15 -16.00 -53.61
CA ASP A 676 -6.67 -15.57 -54.93
C ASP A 676 -6.61 -14.04 -55.13
N GLN A 677 -7.17 -13.24 -54.22
CA GLN A 677 -7.09 -11.76 -54.28
C GLN A 677 -5.94 -11.15 -53.46
N SER A 678 -5.29 -11.93 -52.58
CA SER A 678 -4.23 -11.43 -51.68
C SER A 678 -2.80 -11.82 -52.09
N ILE A 679 -2.61 -12.43 -53.27
CA ILE A 679 -1.33 -13.02 -53.72
C ILE A 679 -0.39 -12.01 -54.44
N GLU A 680 -0.03 -10.93 -53.76
CA GLU A 680 1.07 -10.05 -54.19
C GLU A 680 2.36 -10.41 -53.44
N ARG A 681 3.50 -10.50 -54.16
CA ARG A 681 4.82 -10.69 -53.54
C ARG A 681 5.14 -9.47 -52.68
N LYS A 682 5.11 -9.60 -51.34
CA LYS A 682 5.58 -8.53 -50.46
C LYS A 682 7.10 -8.34 -50.68
N ILE A 683 7.46 -7.13 -51.08
CA ILE A 683 8.86 -6.69 -51.23
C ILE A 683 9.14 -5.71 -50.10
N ASP A 684 10.15 -6.03 -49.28
CA ASP A 684 10.54 -5.35 -48.05
C ASP A 684 12.08 -5.38 -47.98
N TYR A 685 12.72 -4.59 -48.86
CA TYR A 685 14.16 -4.64 -49.07
C TYR A 685 14.95 -4.09 -47.88
N GLN A 686 15.77 -4.95 -47.28
CA GLN A 686 16.70 -4.59 -46.22
C GLN A 686 18.11 -4.46 -46.78
N LYS A 687 18.78 -3.34 -46.51
CA LYS A 687 20.17 -3.13 -46.95
C LYS A 687 21.12 -3.94 -46.09
N VAL A 688 21.80 -4.90 -46.73
CA VAL A 688 22.76 -5.80 -46.09
C VAL A 688 24.12 -5.72 -46.76
N LEU A 689 25.17 -6.00 -45.99
CA LEU A 689 26.51 -6.32 -46.48
C LEU A 689 26.69 -7.84 -46.39
N VAL A 690 26.97 -8.50 -47.51
CA VAL A 690 27.33 -9.93 -47.50
C VAL A 690 28.82 -10.05 -47.21
N ILE A 691 29.20 -10.97 -46.31
CA ILE A 691 30.54 -10.98 -45.67
C ILE A 691 31.24 -12.34 -45.67
N GLU A 692 30.50 -13.43 -45.87
CA GLU A 692 31.03 -14.79 -45.97
C GLU A 692 30.03 -15.62 -46.79
N VAL A 693 30.53 -16.44 -47.72
CA VAL A 693 29.75 -17.37 -48.55
C VAL A 693 30.22 -18.79 -48.24
N THR A 694 29.29 -19.72 -47.98
CA THR A 694 29.61 -21.09 -47.55
C THR A 694 29.47 -22.11 -48.71
N PRO A 695 30.14 -23.27 -48.64
CA PRO A 695 30.03 -24.32 -49.67
C PRO A 695 28.62 -24.89 -49.89
N GLU A 696 27.68 -24.63 -48.98
CA GLU A 696 26.31 -25.13 -48.99
C GLU A 696 25.31 -24.19 -49.70
N LEU A 697 25.78 -23.19 -50.47
CA LEU A 697 24.97 -22.12 -51.08
C LEU A 697 24.28 -21.20 -50.04
N HIS A 698 24.78 -21.19 -48.80
CA HIS A 698 24.38 -20.21 -47.80
C HIS A 698 25.37 -19.03 -47.79
N PHE A 699 24.95 -17.91 -47.22
CA PHE A 699 25.83 -16.77 -46.95
C PHE A 699 25.44 -16.09 -45.63
N TYR A 700 26.43 -15.45 -45.01
CA TYR A 700 26.21 -14.59 -43.86
C TYR A 700 26.18 -13.13 -44.28
N ALA A 701 25.25 -12.36 -43.70
CA ALA A 701 25.11 -10.94 -43.98
C ALA A 701 24.84 -10.12 -42.70
N GLN A 702 25.35 -8.89 -42.69
CA GLN A 702 25.10 -7.87 -41.66
C GLN A 702 24.11 -6.82 -42.19
N LEU A 703 23.24 -6.29 -41.33
CA LEU A 703 22.40 -5.14 -41.67
C LEU A 703 23.22 -3.85 -41.69
N VAL A 704 23.20 -3.09 -42.79
CA VAL A 704 24.02 -1.88 -42.98
C VAL A 704 23.72 -0.82 -41.90
N GLU A 705 22.45 -0.69 -41.48
CA GLU A 705 22.03 0.19 -40.39
C GLU A 705 22.67 -0.14 -39.03
N GLN A 706 23.15 -1.38 -38.85
CA GLN A 706 23.75 -1.86 -37.61
C GLN A 706 25.28 -1.76 -37.61
N GLY A 707 25.92 -1.54 -38.77
CA GLY A 707 27.36 -1.41 -38.91
C GLY A 707 28.02 -0.45 -37.90
N PRO A 708 27.50 0.78 -37.69
CA PRO A 708 28.06 1.70 -36.70
C PRO A 708 28.03 1.18 -35.25
N LYS A 709 27.05 0.32 -34.91
CA LYS A 709 26.97 -0.31 -33.58
C LYS A 709 27.96 -1.46 -33.44
N LEU A 710 28.12 -2.27 -34.48
CA LEU A 710 29.13 -3.33 -34.53
C LEU A 710 30.54 -2.75 -34.39
N VAL A 711 30.87 -1.67 -35.12
CA VAL A 711 32.17 -0.98 -35.01
C VAL A 711 32.40 -0.46 -33.58
N GLN A 712 31.40 0.16 -32.95
CA GLN A 712 31.50 0.60 -31.55
C GLN A 712 31.62 -0.54 -30.54
N LEU A 713 31.03 -1.71 -30.82
CA LEU A 713 31.16 -2.90 -29.97
C LEU A 713 32.57 -3.51 -30.09
N MET A 714 33.07 -3.70 -31.32
CA MET A 714 34.40 -4.26 -31.55
C MET A 714 35.50 -3.36 -30.98
N ALA A 715 35.40 -2.04 -31.15
CA ALA A 715 36.35 -1.10 -30.54
C ALA A 715 36.39 -1.21 -29.00
N LYS A 716 35.24 -1.40 -28.33
CA LYS A 716 35.17 -1.61 -26.87
C LYS A 716 35.76 -2.95 -26.45
N ILE A 717 35.50 -4.03 -27.20
CA ILE A 717 36.06 -5.36 -26.94
C ILE A 717 37.58 -5.34 -27.09
N GLN A 718 38.09 -4.76 -28.18
CA GLN A 718 39.52 -4.60 -28.43
C GLN A 718 40.18 -3.75 -27.32
N GLN A 719 39.58 -2.62 -26.95
CA GLN A 719 40.08 -1.77 -25.86
C GLN A 719 40.10 -2.51 -24.50
N GLU A 720 39.07 -3.29 -24.18
CA GLU A 720 39.01 -4.08 -22.95
C GLU A 720 40.14 -5.12 -22.90
N PHE A 721 40.35 -5.90 -23.97
CA PHE A 721 41.42 -6.91 -24.01
C PHE A 721 42.83 -6.33 -24.18
N ILE A 722 42.98 -5.06 -24.57
CA ILE A 722 44.24 -4.31 -24.49
C ILE A 722 44.51 -3.85 -23.05
N ALA A 723 43.49 -3.34 -22.35
CA ALA A 723 43.61 -2.89 -20.96
C ALA A 723 43.77 -4.05 -19.97
N ASN A 724 43.08 -5.17 -20.23
CA ASN A 724 43.06 -6.39 -19.42
C ASN A 724 43.45 -7.62 -20.28
N PRO A 725 44.75 -7.81 -20.62
CA PRO A 725 45.19 -8.94 -21.41
C PRO A 725 44.85 -10.29 -20.77
N PRO A 726 44.30 -11.27 -21.52
CA PRO A 726 43.87 -12.53 -20.95
C PRO A 726 45.06 -13.42 -20.58
N LEU A 727 45.01 -13.99 -19.37
CA LEU A 727 46.02 -14.94 -18.88
C LEU A 727 45.89 -16.30 -19.59
N SER A 728 46.95 -16.75 -20.26
CA SER A 728 47.01 -18.04 -20.95
C SER A 728 46.60 -19.19 -20.03
N GLY A 729 45.58 -19.96 -20.44
CA GLY A 729 45.06 -21.09 -19.67
C GLY A 729 44.05 -20.74 -18.55
N ALA A 730 43.78 -19.45 -18.29
CA ALA A 730 42.75 -19.05 -17.32
C ALA A 730 41.30 -19.25 -17.84
N PHE A 731 41.13 -19.43 -19.14
CA PHE A 731 39.87 -19.82 -19.78
C PHE A 731 39.94 -21.28 -20.26
N THR A 732 38.86 -22.04 -20.07
CA THR A 732 38.73 -23.42 -20.54
C THR A 732 37.51 -23.52 -21.46
N PRO A 733 37.70 -23.43 -22.79
CA PRO A 733 36.60 -23.38 -23.76
C PRO A 733 35.72 -24.63 -23.71
N LYS A 734 34.39 -24.47 -23.70
CA LYS A 734 33.43 -25.59 -23.80
C LYS A 734 32.57 -25.45 -25.06
N ARG A 735 32.21 -26.58 -25.67
CA ARG A 735 31.34 -26.60 -26.86
C ARG A 735 30.00 -25.91 -26.60
N GLY A 736 29.67 -24.91 -27.42
CA GLY A 736 28.48 -24.07 -27.31
C GLY A 736 28.63 -22.84 -26.40
N GLU A 737 29.77 -22.66 -25.73
CA GLU A 737 30.07 -21.48 -24.91
C GLU A 737 30.39 -20.26 -25.81
N LEU A 738 29.97 -19.07 -25.36
CA LEU A 738 30.28 -17.79 -26.00
C LEU A 738 31.56 -17.24 -25.37
N CYS A 739 32.55 -16.93 -26.20
CA CYS A 739 33.88 -16.49 -25.80
C CYS A 739 34.31 -15.25 -26.60
N ALA A 740 35.42 -14.65 -26.18
CA ALA A 740 36.23 -13.86 -27.08
C ALA A 740 37.26 -14.79 -27.73
N ALA A 741 37.51 -14.63 -29.03
CA ALA A 741 38.58 -15.32 -29.74
C ALA A 741 39.38 -14.30 -30.55
N GLN A 742 40.71 -14.43 -30.53
CA GLN A 742 41.59 -13.62 -31.37
C GLN A 742 41.55 -14.19 -32.79
N PHE A 743 41.33 -13.34 -33.80
CA PHE A 743 41.37 -13.77 -35.20
C PHE A 743 42.81 -13.84 -35.72
N THR A 744 43.09 -14.78 -36.61
CA THR A 744 44.45 -15.12 -37.03
C THR A 744 45.13 -14.05 -37.86
N ASP A 745 44.34 -13.32 -38.64
CA ASP A 745 44.83 -12.56 -39.79
C ASP A 745 45.16 -11.10 -39.40
N ASP A 746 44.40 -10.52 -38.48
CA ASP A 746 44.53 -9.15 -37.96
C ASP A 746 44.95 -9.07 -36.48
N ARG A 747 44.95 -10.22 -35.79
CA ARG A 747 45.22 -10.40 -34.36
C ARG A 747 44.28 -9.61 -33.43
N GLN A 748 43.07 -9.27 -33.86
CA GLN A 748 42.08 -8.59 -33.02
C GLN A 748 41.13 -9.57 -32.31
N TRP A 749 40.55 -9.12 -31.19
CA TRP A 749 39.61 -9.91 -30.39
C TRP A 749 38.16 -9.70 -30.85
N TYR A 750 37.47 -10.80 -31.13
CA TYR A 750 36.10 -10.84 -31.64
C TYR A 750 35.19 -11.72 -30.77
N ARG A 751 33.88 -11.48 -30.80
CA ARG A 751 32.90 -12.39 -30.18
C ARG A 751 32.76 -13.66 -31.02
N ALA A 752 32.94 -14.81 -30.39
CA ALA A 752 32.87 -16.10 -31.06
C ALA A 752 32.15 -17.15 -30.21
N ARG A 753 31.65 -18.20 -30.88
CA ARG A 753 31.05 -19.39 -30.25
C ARG A 753 31.94 -20.60 -30.51
N VAL A 754 32.23 -21.36 -29.47
CA VAL A 754 33.05 -22.59 -29.56
C VAL A 754 32.22 -23.72 -30.21
N GLU A 755 32.60 -24.17 -31.40
CA GLU A 755 31.85 -25.21 -32.13
C GLU A 755 32.41 -26.63 -31.86
N LYS A 756 33.74 -26.73 -31.67
CA LYS A 756 34.47 -27.97 -31.33
C LYS A 756 35.76 -27.66 -30.56
N VAL A 757 36.12 -28.52 -29.61
CA VAL A 757 37.39 -28.47 -28.84
C VAL A 757 38.19 -29.73 -29.17
N SER A 758 39.46 -29.59 -29.55
CA SER A 758 40.31 -30.69 -30.03
C SER A 758 41.75 -30.56 -29.50
N GLY A 759 41.95 -30.86 -28.21
CA GLY A 759 43.23 -30.56 -27.54
C GLY A 759 43.35 -29.05 -27.31
N SER A 760 44.49 -28.46 -27.67
CA SER A 760 44.64 -26.99 -27.66
C SER A 760 43.93 -26.31 -28.84
N ASN A 761 43.61 -27.03 -29.93
CA ASN A 761 42.93 -26.48 -31.10
C ASN A 761 41.42 -26.32 -30.84
N ILE A 762 40.95 -25.07 -30.88
CA ILE A 762 39.55 -24.68 -30.67
C ILE A 762 38.96 -24.21 -32.01
N SER A 763 37.92 -24.88 -32.48
CA SER A 763 37.15 -24.41 -33.63
C SER A 763 36.09 -23.43 -33.16
N VAL A 764 36.13 -22.22 -33.71
CA VAL A 764 35.29 -21.09 -33.33
C VAL A 764 34.53 -20.53 -34.54
N PHE A 765 33.30 -20.08 -34.31
CA PHE A 765 32.46 -19.36 -35.25
C PHE A 765 32.29 -17.92 -34.77
N TYR A 766 32.71 -16.94 -35.57
CA TYR A 766 32.62 -15.53 -35.19
C TYR A 766 31.18 -15.05 -35.38
N ILE A 767 30.44 -14.89 -34.26
CA ILE A 767 28.98 -14.68 -34.30
C ILE A 767 28.56 -13.37 -35.00
N ASP A 768 29.49 -12.43 -35.13
CA ASP A 768 29.25 -11.14 -35.77
C ASP A 768 29.73 -11.10 -37.23
N TYR A 769 30.46 -12.11 -37.70
CA TYR A 769 31.11 -12.15 -39.01
C TYR A 769 30.84 -13.41 -39.85
N GLY A 770 30.26 -14.47 -39.28
CA GLY A 770 29.82 -15.68 -40.01
C GLY A 770 30.94 -16.66 -40.40
N ASN A 771 32.17 -16.18 -40.53
CA ASN A 771 33.34 -17.01 -40.80
C ASN A 771 33.72 -17.91 -39.61
N ARG A 772 34.53 -18.94 -39.89
CA ARG A 772 35.02 -19.92 -38.91
C ARG A 772 36.54 -19.98 -38.93
N ALA A 773 37.14 -20.19 -37.76
CA ALA A 773 38.58 -20.41 -37.63
C ALA A 773 38.89 -21.59 -36.70
N ILE A 774 40.14 -22.05 -36.76
CA ILE A 774 40.74 -22.90 -35.73
C ILE A 774 41.84 -22.06 -35.06
N VAL A 775 41.67 -21.79 -33.77
CA VAL A 775 42.59 -20.98 -32.96
C VAL A 775 43.11 -21.83 -31.80
N ASP A 776 44.30 -21.52 -31.29
CA ASP A 776 44.74 -22.18 -30.05
C ASP A 776 43.92 -21.69 -28.84
N SER A 777 43.80 -22.53 -27.83
CA SER A 777 43.33 -22.24 -26.48
C SER A 777 43.92 -20.96 -25.87
N SER A 778 45.18 -20.60 -26.14
CA SER A 778 45.78 -19.33 -25.70
C SER A 778 45.15 -18.09 -26.34
N HIS A 779 44.53 -18.25 -27.51
CA HIS A 779 43.84 -17.21 -28.27
C HIS A 779 42.32 -17.21 -28.04
N CYS A 780 41.86 -17.91 -26.99
CA CYS A 780 40.48 -17.89 -26.51
C CYS A 780 40.41 -17.31 -25.09
N ALA A 781 39.44 -16.43 -24.83
CA ALA A 781 39.23 -15.82 -23.52
C ALA A 781 37.74 -15.79 -23.15
N ALA A 782 37.44 -15.69 -21.85
CA ALA A 782 36.08 -15.49 -21.37
C ALA A 782 35.56 -14.13 -21.84
N LEU A 783 34.38 -14.08 -22.47
CA LEU A 783 33.78 -12.81 -22.88
C LEU A 783 33.19 -12.08 -21.66
N PRO A 784 33.54 -10.81 -21.40
CA PRO A 784 32.88 -10.00 -20.37
C PRO A 784 31.37 -9.94 -20.58
N SER A 785 30.60 -10.10 -19.50
CA SER A 785 29.12 -10.21 -19.57
C SER A 785 28.43 -8.97 -20.13
N SER A 786 29.09 -7.81 -20.07
CA SER A 786 28.70 -6.55 -20.73
C SER A 786 28.57 -6.69 -22.26
N PHE A 787 29.40 -7.51 -22.90
CA PHE A 787 29.42 -7.70 -24.36
C PHE A 787 28.62 -8.94 -24.82
N ALA A 788 28.13 -9.75 -23.88
CA ALA A 788 27.30 -10.93 -24.14
C ALA A 788 25.79 -10.59 -24.31
N ALA A 789 25.38 -9.35 -24.04
CA ALA A 789 23.97 -8.92 -24.09
C ALA A 789 23.47 -8.59 -25.51
N ASP A 790 24.35 -8.07 -26.38
CA ASP A 790 24.00 -7.77 -27.77
C ASP A 790 23.81 -9.05 -28.58
N LYS A 791 22.83 -9.04 -29.51
CA LYS A 791 22.60 -10.14 -30.45
C LYS A 791 23.81 -10.32 -31.40
N PRO A 792 23.97 -11.50 -32.03
CA PRO A 792 24.81 -11.68 -33.20
C PRO A 792 24.47 -10.67 -34.30
N TYR A 793 25.48 -10.04 -34.91
CA TYR A 793 25.28 -9.11 -36.03
C TYR A 793 25.24 -9.81 -37.40
N ALA A 794 25.93 -10.95 -37.56
CA ALA A 794 25.84 -11.77 -38.77
C ALA A 794 24.60 -12.69 -38.72
N HIS A 795 23.88 -12.76 -39.84
CA HIS A 795 22.66 -13.56 -40.00
C HIS A 795 22.81 -14.49 -41.21
N GLU A 796 22.39 -15.76 -41.07
CA GLU A 796 22.50 -16.79 -42.11
C GLU A 796 21.29 -16.77 -43.06
N TYR A 797 21.58 -16.76 -44.36
CA TYR A 797 20.59 -16.74 -45.44
C TYR A 797 20.95 -17.76 -46.52
N ALA A 798 19.94 -18.19 -47.27
CA ALA A 798 20.10 -18.98 -48.50
C ALA A 798 19.41 -18.25 -49.66
N MET A 799 19.84 -18.47 -50.90
CA MET A 799 19.17 -17.88 -52.06
C MET A 799 17.86 -18.61 -52.40
N ALA A 800 16.82 -17.85 -52.75
CA ALA A 800 15.50 -18.39 -53.07
C ALA A 800 15.44 -19.02 -54.48
N CYS A 801 14.75 -20.16 -54.59
CA CYS A 801 14.47 -20.86 -55.86
C CYS A 801 15.71 -21.28 -56.69
N VAL A 802 16.85 -21.56 -56.04
CA VAL A 802 18.08 -22.07 -56.67
C VAL A 802 18.64 -23.28 -55.93
N GLN A 803 19.33 -24.13 -56.68
CA GLN A 803 20.08 -25.30 -56.20
C GLN A 803 21.44 -25.37 -56.90
N LEU A 804 22.43 -25.96 -56.24
CA LEU A 804 23.75 -26.20 -56.83
C LEU A 804 23.69 -27.24 -57.96
N PRO A 805 24.66 -27.23 -58.89
CA PRO A 805 24.95 -28.37 -59.76
C PRO A 805 25.17 -29.66 -58.96
N LYS A 806 24.93 -30.81 -59.62
CA LYS A 806 25.12 -32.15 -59.02
C LYS A 806 26.55 -32.68 -59.12
N ASP A 807 27.36 -32.07 -59.96
CA ASP A 807 28.78 -32.38 -60.08
C ASP A 807 29.56 -31.52 -59.09
N GLU A 808 30.61 -32.06 -58.50
CA GLU A 808 31.43 -31.34 -57.52
C GLU A 808 32.31 -30.28 -58.19
N GLU A 809 32.81 -30.53 -59.41
CA GLU A 809 33.61 -29.52 -60.15
C GLU A 809 32.78 -28.26 -60.47
N TYR A 810 31.58 -28.44 -61.04
CA TYR A 810 30.66 -27.32 -61.31
C TYR A 810 30.10 -26.67 -60.04
N LYS A 811 30.03 -27.41 -58.92
CA LYS A 811 29.61 -26.88 -57.62
C LYS A 811 30.70 -26.02 -56.98
N GLU A 812 31.97 -26.40 -57.10
CA GLU A 812 33.08 -25.53 -56.70
C GLU A 812 33.16 -24.26 -57.57
N GLU A 813 32.99 -24.37 -58.90
CA GLU A 813 32.93 -23.22 -59.81
C GLU A 813 31.79 -22.26 -59.46
N ALA A 814 30.57 -22.79 -59.24
CA ALA A 814 29.40 -22.00 -58.86
C ALA A 814 29.57 -21.26 -57.51
N ILE A 815 30.20 -21.90 -56.51
CA ILE A 815 30.49 -21.27 -55.21
C ILE A 815 31.60 -20.22 -55.34
N GLN A 816 32.62 -20.45 -56.18
CA GLN A 816 33.68 -19.46 -56.44
C GLN A 816 33.12 -18.20 -57.12
N ALA A 817 32.27 -18.36 -58.13
CA ALA A 817 31.57 -17.24 -58.78
C ALA A 817 30.66 -16.49 -57.80
N LEU A 818 29.83 -17.22 -57.03
CA LEU A 818 28.97 -16.62 -56.00
C LEU A 818 29.75 -15.83 -54.95
N LYS A 819 30.92 -16.33 -54.53
CA LYS A 819 31.80 -15.63 -53.58
C LYS A 819 32.38 -14.36 -54.21
N ALA A 820 32.85 -14.42 -55.46
CA ALA A 820 33.35 -13.24 -56.18
C ALA A 820 32.27 -12.16 -56.39
N ASP A 821 31.03 -12.57 -56.65
CA ASP A 821 29.90 -11.64 -56.86
C ASP A 821 29.36 -11.03 -55.57
N LEU A 822 29.32 -11.76 -54.45
CA LEU A 822 28.67 -11.31 -53.22
C LEU A 822 29.62 -10.77 -52.14
N GLU A 823 30.84 -11.29 -52.03
CA GLU A 823 31.66 -11.07 -50.84
C GLU A 823 32.09 -9.60 -50.67
N ASN A 824 31.91 -9.07 -49.46
CA ASN A 824 32.17 -7.67 -49.09
C ASN A 824 31.38 -6.62 -49.91
N ARG A 825 30.28 -7.01 -50.59
CA ARG A 825 29.43 -6.10 -51.39
C ARG A 825 28.05 -5.85 -50.73
N PRO A 826 27.48 -4.63 -50.89
CA PRO A 826 26.17 -4.28 -50.33
C PRO A 826 25.01 -4.60 -51.28
N PHE A 827 23.94 -5.19 -50.76
CA PHE A 827 22.76 -5.61 -51.53
C PHE A 827 21.44 -5.21 -50.86
N ASN A 828 20.37 -5.13 -51.66
CA ASN A 828 18.99 -5.11 -51.18
C ASN A 828 18.49 -6.56 -51.03
N LEU A 829 18.27 -7.02 -49.80
CA LEU A 829 17.78 -8.37 -49.49
C LEU A 829 16.25 -8.36 -49.26
N ASN A 830 15.51 -9.25 -49.93
CA ASN A 830 14.09 -9.50 -49.64
C ASN A 830 13.87 -10.95 -49.18
N VAL A 831 13.10 -11.17 -48.11
CA VAL A 831 12.82 -12.51 -47.58
C VAL A 831 11.58 -13.11 -48.25
N GLU A 832 11.77 -14.13 -49.10
CA GLU A 832 10.70 -14.79 -49.87
C GLU A 832 9.99 -15.87 -49.05
N TYR A 833 10.74 -16.73 -48.36
CA TYR A 833 10.24 -17.82 -47.51
C TYR A 833 11.25 -18.21 -46.41
N ARG A 834 10.85 -19.14 -45.54
CA ARG A 834 11.70 -19.72 -44.49
C ARG A 834 11.56 -21.23 -44.49
N GLN A 835 12.66 -21.93 -44.29
CA GLN A 835 12.70 -23.39 -44.19
C GLN A 835 13.63 -23.78 -43.05
N GLY A 836 13.08 -24.46 -42.03
CA GLY A 836 13.77 -24.65 -40.76
C GLY A 836 14.07 -23.32 -40.07
N SER A 837 15.33 -23.09 -39.71
CA SER A 837 15.82 -21.83 -39.12
C SER A 837 16.28 -20.79 -40.14
N ILE A 838 16.38 -21.14 -41.42
CA ILE A 838 17.04 -20.33 -42.46
C ILE A 838 15.99 -19.56 -43.26
N SER A 839 16.30 -18.31 -43.59
CA SER A 839 15.48 -17.47 -44.47
C SER A 839 16.02 -17.54 -45.89
N TYR A 840 15.13 -17.83 -46.83
CA TYR A 840 15.43 -17.91 -48.26
C TYR A 840 15.05 -16.58 -48.92
N VAL A 841 16.01 -15.98 -49.63
CA VAL A 841 15.98 -14.57 -49.99
C VAL A 841 16.33 -14.31 -51.45
N THR A 842 15.84 -13.19 -51.98
CA THR A 842 16.36 -12.58 -53.20
C THR A 842 17.36 -11.49 -52.83
N LEU A 843 18.52 -11.46 -53.49
CA LEU A 843 19.48 -10.37 -53.43
C LEU A 843 19.39 -9.54 -54.72
N VAL A 844 19.31 -8.22 -54.56
CA VAL A 844 19.27 -7.26 -55.67
C VAL A 844 20.47 -6.32 -55.60
N ASP A 845 21.20 -6.20 -56.70
CA ASP A 845 22.38 -5.35 -56.82
C ASP A 845 22.00 -3.92 -57.27
N THR A 846 21.95 -3.01 -56.30
CA THR A 846 21.68 -1.58 -56.55
C THR A 846 22.77 -0.85 -57.33
N THR A 847 23.95 -1.47 -57.50
CA THR A 847 25.04 -0.93 -58.34
C THR A 847 24.95 -1.41 -59.79
N ASN A 848 24.28 -2.53 -60.04
CA ASN A 848 24.05 -3.08 -61.37
C ASN A 848 22.54 -3.16 -61.69
N ASN A 849 21.95 -1.99 -61.97
CA ASN A 849 20.64 -1.83 -62.61
C ASN A 849 19.43 -2.50 -61.90
N ASP A 850 19.52 -2.70 -60.57
CA ASP A 850 18.55 -3.45 -59.75
C ASP A 850 18.28 -4.88 -60.28
N GLU A 851 19.33 -5.56 -60.78
CA GLU A 851 19.25 -6.96 -61.17
C GLU A 851 19.31 -7.93 -59.98
N ASP A 852 18.64 -9.08 -60.14
CA ASP A 852 18.54 -10.17 -59.18
C ASP A 852 19.72 -11.13 -59.37
N VAL A 853 20.60 -11.25 -58.37
CA VAL A 853 21.87 -12.00 -58.50
C VAL A 853 21.63 -13.47 -58.82
N ALA A 854 20.56 -14.08 -58.28
CA ALA A 854 20.20 -15.46 -58.59
C ALA A 854 19.74 -15.61 -60.05
N LYS A 855 19.06 -14.60 -60.63
CA LYS A 855 18.69 -14.60 -62.05
C LYS A 855 19.91 -14.50 -62.97
N THR A 856 20.95 -13.76 -62.58
CA THR A 856 22.20 -13.65 -63.35
C THR A 856 22.96 -14.98 -63.34
N LEU A 857 23.21 -15.55 -62.15
CA LEU A 857 23.90 -16.85 -62.01
C LEU A 857 23.15 -18.04 -62.64
N ILE A 858 21.82 -17.99 -62.77
CA ILE A 858 21.03 -18.94 -63.59
C ILE A 858 21.26 -18.72 -65.09
N GLY A 859 21.39 -17.46 -65.53
CA GLY A 859 21.64 -17.10 -66.93
C GLY A 859 23.03 -17.54 -67.42
N ASP A 860 24.04 -17.38 -66.57
CA ASP A 860 25.42 -17.80 -66.83
C ASP A 860 25.62 -19.33 -66.69
N GLY A 861 24.57 -20.07 -66.29
CA GLY A 861 24.56 -21.53 -66.18
C GLY A 861 25.17 -22.09 -64.88
N LEU A 862 25.66 -21.23 -63.99
CA LEU A 862 26.33 -21.59 -62.74
C LEU A 862 25.37 -22.16 -61.69
N LEU A 863 24.12 -21.68 -61.65
CA LEU A 863 23.09 -22.18 -60.73
C LEU A 863 21.91 -22.83 -61.45
N MET A 864 21.44 -23.93 -60.90
CA MET A 864 20.22 -24.59 -61.35
C MET A 864 18.99 -23.98 -60.66
N PHE A 865 17.91 -23.77 -61.40
CA PHE A 865 16.63 -23.31 -60.85
C PHE A 865 15.94 -24.41 -60.02
N GLU A 866 15.37 -24.07 -58.86
CA GLU A 866 14.52 -24.94 -58.03
C GLU A 866 13.03 -24.56 -58.21
N ASN A 867 12.23 -25.48 -58.75
CA ASN A 867 10.81 -25.20 -59.04
C ASN A 867 9.91 -25.25 -57.79
N ARG A 868 9.54 -24.07 -57.30
CA ARG A 868 8.62 -23.86 -56.18
C ARG A 868 7.15 -23.78 -56.65
N ARG A 869 6.25 -24.45 -55.92
CA ARG A 869 4.82 -24.60 -56.29
C ARG A 869 3.93 -23.50 -55.70
N GLU A 870 4.45 -22.73 -54.76
CA GLU A 870 3.74 -21.68 -54.02
C GLU A 870 3.27 -20.55 -54.95
N LYS A 871 1.95 -20.30 -55.05
CA LYS A 871 1.36 -19.28 -55.94
C LYS A 871 2.07 -17.92 -55.88
N LYS A 872 2.41 -17.43 -54.68
CA LYS A 872 3.12 -16.15 -54.46
C LYS A 872 4.49 -16.03 -55.14
N LEU A 873 5.15 -17.15 -55.43
CA LEU A 873 6.46 -17.17 -56.08
C LEU A 873 6.35 -17.27 -57.61
N GLN A 874 5.17 -17.54 -58.19
CA GLN A 874 5.01 -17.77 -59.62
C GLN A 874 5.50 -16.58 -60.47
N LYS A 875 5.24 -15.33 -60.06
CA LYS A 875 5.77 -14.13 -60.74
C LYS A 875 7.31 -14.08 -60.76
N LEU A 876 7.96 -14.55 -59.70
CA LEU A 876 9.42 -14.61 -59.56
C LEU A 876 10.02 -15.79 -60.35
N VAL A 877 9.41 -16.98 -60.24
CA VAL A 877 9.72 -18.18 -61.00
C VAL A 877 9.67 -17.92 -62.52
N ILE A 878 8.62 -17.28 -63.01
CA ILE A 878 8.49 -16.90 -64.42
C ILE A 878 9.60 -15.91 -64.83
N ARG A 879 9.92 -14.92 -63.98
CA ARG A 879 10.97 -13.92 -64.26
C ARG A 879 12.38 -14.52 -64.32
N MET A 880 12.66 -15.56 -63.55
CA MET A 880 13.91 -16.33 -63.63
C MET A 880 13.94 -17.19 -64.90
N LEU A 881 12.88 -17.96 -65.17
CA LEU A 881 12.82 -18.88 -66.31
C LEU A 881 12.84 -18.18 -67.68
N MET A 882 12.28 -16.97 -67.81
CA MET A 882 12.25 -16.24 -69.09
C MET A 882 13.66 -15.89 -69.62
N ASN A 883 14.64 -15.66 -68.74
CA ASN A 883 16.03 -15.41 -69.14
C ASN A 883 16.65 -16.64 -69.83
N PHE A 884 16.38 -17.83 -69.27
CA PHE A 884 16.88 -19.12 -69.78
C PHE A 884 16.41 -19.39 -71.22
N THR A 885 15.14 -19.10 -71.53
CA THR A 885 14.60 -19.19 -72.90
C THR A 885 15.21 -18.18 -73.87
N LEU A 886 15.57 -16.97 -73.41
CA LEU A 886 16.16 -15.94 -74.27
C LEU A 886 17.64 -16.22 -74.61
N MET A 887 18.43 -16.71 -73.64
CA MET A 887 19.83 -17.07 -73.90
C MET A 887 19.97 -18.36 -74.73
N SER A 888 19.02 -19.30 -74.62
CA SER A 888 18.94 -20.47 -75.53
C SER A 888 18.69 -20.07 -77.00
N LEU A 889 18.00 -18.94 -77.24
CA LEU A 889 17.83 -18.35 -78.57
C LEU A 889 19.07 -17.55 -79.04
N HIS A 890 19.71 -16.78 -78.16
CA HIS A 890 20.92 -16.02 -78.54
C HIS A 890 22.11 -16.94 -78.85
N THR A 891 22.36 -17.96 -78.02
CA THR A 891 23.45 -18.93 -78.25
C THR A 891 23.27 -19.77 -79.52
N THR A 892 22.04 -20.04 -79.94
CA THR A 892 21.77 -20.65 -81.27
C THR A 892 21.87 -19.64 -82.42
N THR A 893 21.74 -18.34 -82.17
CA THR A 893 21.90 -17.30 -83.21
C THR A 893 23.37 -16.99 -83.49
N GLU A 894 24.24 -16.96 -82.46
CA GLU A 894 25.67 -16.65 -82.63
C GLU A 894 26.49 -17.86 -83.12
N ASN A 895 26.19 -19.08 -82.65
CA ASN A 895 26.78 -20.30 -83.20
C ASN A 895 26.36 -20.58 -84.67
N CYS A 896 25.38 -19.85 -85.22
CA CYS A 896 25.05 -19.87 -86.64
C CYS A 896 25.83 -18.85 -87.49
N ARG A 897 26.83 -18.13 -86.93
CA ARG A 897 27.66 -17.15 -87.67
C ARG A 897 29.16 -17.48 -87.76
N LEU A 898 29.64 -18.54 -87.10
CA LEU A 898 31.01 -19.04 -87.24
C LEU A 898 31.01 -20.54 -87.58
N THR A 899 32.09 -20.99 -88.22
CA THR A 899 32.38 -22.39 -88.62
C THR A 899 31.45 -23.09 -89.62
N SER A 900 31.07 -22.39 -90.70
CA SER A 900 30.85 -23.08 -91.98
C SER A 900 32.20 -23.52 -92.59
N LEU A 901 32.70 -24.73 -92.31
CA LEU A 901 33.58 -25.53 -93.19
C LEU A 901 33.95 -26.93 -92.63
N HIS A 902 34.08 -27.89 -93.55
CA HIS A 902 34.63 -29.25 -93.42
C HIS A 902 33.94 -30.29 -92.51
N THR A 903 33.11 -31.10 -93.17
CA THR A 903 32.69 -32.45 -92.78
C THR A 903 33.84 -33.48 -92.81
N THR A 904 33.94 -34.33 -91.78
CA THR A 904 34.14 -35.82 -91.78
C THR A 904 34.36 -36.28 -90.33
N LYS A 905 34.02 -37.48 -89.84
CA LYS A 905 33.73 -38.80 -90.46
C LYS A 905 32.97 -39.69 -89.44
N ARG A 906 32.05 -40.56 -89.90
CA ARG A 906 31.42 -41.74 -89.21
C ARG A 906 30.57 -41.43 -87.95
N VAL A 907 29.34 -41.95 -87.70
CA VAL A 907 28.57 -43.19 -88.02
C VAL A 907 28.52 -44.18 -86.84
N ALA A 908 27.32 -44.73 -86.60
CA ALA A 908 26.89 -45.73 -85.58
C ALA A 908 26.73 -45.21 -84.13
N HIS A 909 25.70 -45.61 -83.36
CA HIS A 909 24.53 -46.48 -83.67
C HIS A 909 23.28 -46.09 -82.85
N LEU A 910 22.09 -46.28 -83.44
CA LEU A 910 20.78 -46.39 -82.76
C LEU A 910 20.14 -47.75 -83.11
N PRO A 911 19.26 -48.29 -82.23
CA PRO A 911 17.83 -48.47 -82.56
C PRO A 911 16.90 -47.88 -81.45
N ALA A 912 15.77 -47.21 -81.75
CA ALA A 912 14.42 -47.76 -82.03
C ALA A 912 13.79 -48.52 -80.83
N TYR A 913 12.55 -48.32 -80.38
CA TYR A 913 11.24 -47.96 -81.01
C TYR A 913 10.58 -46.73 -80.31
N THR A 914 9.99 -45.69 -80.94
CA THR A 914 8.86 -45.51 -81.90
C THR A 914 7.41 -45.49 -81.36
N SER A 915 6.78 -44.31 -81.44
CA SER A 915 5.33 -44.03 -81.60
C SER A 915 4.40 -44.25 -80.37
N GLN A 916 3.22 -43.60 -80.22
CA GLN A 916 2.39 -42.82 -81.18
C GLN A 916 2.01 -41.39 -80.69
N LEU A 917 1.27 -40.63 -81.53
CA LEU A 917 1.01 -39.17 -81.46
C LEU A 917 -0.27 -38.85 -82.30
N ARG A 918 -0.88 -37.64 -82.18
CA ARG A 918 -1.95 -37.01 -83.05
C ARG A 918 -3.42 -37.40 -82.72
N VAL A 919 -4.53 -36.71 -83.08
CA VAL A 919 -4.99 -35.38 -83.64
C VAL A 919 -6.55 -35.32 -83.43
N ALA A 920 -7.40 -34.26 -83.45
CA ALA A 920 -7.45 -32.84 -83.91
C ALA A 920 -8.16 -31.96 -82.83
N HIS A 921 -8.39 -30.62 -82.88
CA HIS A 921 -8.20 -29.50 -83.84
C HIS A 921 -9.38 -29.08 -84.77
N VAL A 922 -9.88 -27.83 -84.64
CA VAL A 922 -10.66 -26.97 -85.60
C VAL A 922 -12.16 -27.32 -85.89
N PRO A 923 -13.15 -26.38 -86.02
CA PRO A 923 -13.38 -25.03 -85.41
C PRO A 923 -14.89 -24.64 -85.16
N ALA A 924 -15.16 -23.33 -84.94
CA ALA A 924 -16.28 -22.51 -85.49
C ALA A 924 -17.68 -22.30 -84.79
N TYR A 925 -17.92 -21.00 -84.51
CA TYR A 925 -19.14 -20.17 -84.72
C TYR A 925 -20.39 -20.15 -83.79
N THR A 926 -20.96 -18.94 -83.73
CA THR A 926 -22.15 -18.41 -83.02
C THR A 926 -23.38 -18.34 -83.99
N PRO A 927 -24.56 -17.70 -83.74
CA PRO A 927 -25.03 -16.84 -82.61
C PRO A 927 -26.51 -17.02 -82.17
N GLN A 928 -27.03 -16.14 -81.28
CA GLN A 928 -28.30 -15.40 -81.49
C GLN A 928 -28.57 -14.29 -80.43
N LEU A 929 -29.46 -13.33 -80.74
CA LEU A 929 -29.91 -12.22 -79.87
C LEU A 929 -31.42 -12.28 -79.59
N ARG A 930 -31.84 -11.70 -78.43
CA ARG A 930 -33.08 -10.93 -78.18
C ARG A 930 -32.84 -10.12 -76.89
N VAL A 931 -32.86 -8.78 -76.81
CA VAL A 931 -33.84 -7.75 -77.24
C VAL A 931 -35.08 -7.68 -76.33
N ALA A 932 -35.09 -6.66 -75.46
CA ALA A 932 -36.24 -6.03 -74.82
C ALA A 932 -35.89 -4.55 -74.53
N HIS A 933 -36.87 -3.65 -74.44
CA HIS A 933 -36.68 -2.19 -74.52
C HIS A 933 -37.65 -1.43 -73.58
N LEU A 934 -37.18 -0.34 -72.94
CA LEU A 934 -37.97 0.79 -72.39
C LEU A 934 -39.00 0.47 -71.26
N SER A 935 -39.54 1.39 -70.47
CA SER A 935 -39.32 2.84 -70.22
C SER A 935 -39.68 3.12 -68.74
N ALA A 936 -38.81 3.70 -67.91
CA ALA A 936 -38.57 5.14 -67.71
C ALA A 936 -39.63 5.90 -66.87
N TYR A 937 -39.16 6.65 -65.85
CA TYR A 937 -39.68 7.97 -65.51
C TYR A 937 -38.56 8.81 -64.84
N ALA A 938 -38.41 10.05 -65.30
CA ALA A 938 -37.57 11.12 -64.74
C ALA A 938 -38.34 12.45 -64.95
N PRO A 939 -37.97 13.58 -64.31
CA PRO A 939 -36.84 14.40 -64.79
C PRO A 939 -36.02 15.09 -63.65
N GLN A 940 -34.72 15.35 -63.82
CA GLN A 940 -34.07 16.69 -64.03
C GLN A 940 -34.09 17.68 -62.84
N LEU A 941 -33.11 18.55 -62.57
CA LEU A 941 -31.79 18.95 -63.12
C LEU A 941 -30.93 19.41 -61.90
N GLY A 942 -29.60 19.60 -61.88
CA GLY A 942 -28.46 19.57 -62.84
C GLY A 942 -27.16 19.80 -62.00
N VAL A 943 -25.99 20.24 -62.48
CA VAL A 943 -25.40 20.36 -63.83
C VAL A 943 -23.87 20.61 -63.69
N THR A 944 -23.01 19.80 -64.33
CA THR A 944 -21.56 20.07 -64.67
C THR A 944 -20.51 20.33 -63.54
N HIS A 945 -19.18 20.30 -63.71
CA HIS A 945 -18.24 19.96 -64.82
C HIS A 945 -16.88 19.42 -64.28
N LEU A 946 -16.15 18.59 -65.04
CA LEU A 946 -14.68 18.33 -64.95
C LEU A 946 -13.90 19.40 -65.79
N PRO A 947 -12.53 19.60 -65.78
CA PRO A 947 -11.45 18.58 -65.61
C PRO A 947 -9.99 19.01 -65.13
N VAL A 948 -9.04 18.04 -65.08
CA VAL A 948 -7.61 18.04 -65.59
C VAL A 948 -6.41 18.85 -64.96
N TRP A 949 -5.38 18.08 -64.51
CA TRP A 949 -3.88 18.13 -64.69
C TRP A 949 -2.88 19.22 -64.13
N GLN A 950 -1.71 18.66 -63.69
CA GLN A 950 -0.28 19.04 -63.90
C GLN A 950 0.56 20.06 -63.05
N LYS A 951 1.70 19.53 -62.56
CA LYS A 951 3.12 20.00 -62.59
C LYS A 951 3.53 21.49 -62.50
N ALA A 952 4.24 21.79 -61.38
CA ALA A 952 5.67 22.16 -61.30
C ALA A 952 6.25 23.59 -61.57
N MET A 953 7.06 24.03 -60.58
CA MET A 953 8.39 24.71 -60.65
C MET A 953 8.60 26.24 -60.83
N LEU A 954 9.60 26.70 -60.05
CA LEU A 954 10.61 27.76 -60.28
C LEU A 954 10.30 29.28 -60.21
N SER A 955 10.86 29.94 -59.18
CA SER A 955 11.60 31.23 -59.21
C SER A 955 12.01 31.65 -57.78
N THR A 956 13.17 32.20 -57.38
CA THR A 956 14.60 32.25 -57.78
C THR A 956 15.31 33.19 -56.77
N PHE A 957 16.63 33.02 -56.59
CA PHE A 957 17.57 33.80 -55.76
C PHE A 957 17.64 35.33 -56.01
N PRO A 958 18.19 36.16 -55.08
CA PRO A 958 19.65 36.38 -54.88
C PRO A 958 20.11 36.39 -53.39
N GLY A 959 21.41 36.40 -53.02
CA GLY A 959 22.65 36.16 -53.79
C GLY A 959 23.95 36.82 -53.23
N GLY A 960 24.84 36.04 -52.58
CA GLY A 960 26.28 36.36 -52.37
C GLY A 960 26.67 37.32 -51.21
N VAL A 961 27.96 37.52 -50.80
CA VAL A 961 29.28 36.93 -51.15
C VAL A 961 30.34 37.15 -50.00
N THR A 962 31.31 36.22 -49.76
CA THR A 962 32.67 36.40 -49.08
C THR A 962 32.79 36.85 -47.59
N LYS A 963 33.85 36.59 -46.80
CA LYS A 963 34.96 35.56 -46.73
C LYS A 963 35.73 35.65 -45.36
N TYR A 964 36.77 34.81 -45.18
CA TYR A 964 37.72 34.69 -44.02
C TYR A 964 37.13 34.00 -42.76
N GLU A 965 37.71 32.97 -42.14
CA GLU A 965 39.06 32.78 -41.54
C GLU A 965 39.26 33.69 -40.29
N VAL A 966 39.76 33.25 -39.12
CA VAL A 966 40.97 32.43 -38.81
C VAL A 966 40.78 31.65 -37.47
N GLY A 967 41.48 30.52 -37.25
CA GLY A 967 41.59 29.81 -35.94
C GLY A 967 42.92 30.11 -35.21
N PRO A 968 43.57 29.20 -34.43
CA PRO A 968 43.13 27.92 -33.86
C PRO A 968 43.56 27.77 -32.36
N SER A 969 43.83 26.53 -31.90
CA SER A 969 44.77 26.16 -30.80
C SER A 969 44.25 26.20 -29.34
N VAL A 970 44.74 25.40 -28.36
CA VAL A 970 45.58 24.16 -28.39
C VAL A 970 45.50 23.36 -27.06
N GLN A 971 45.67 22.04 -27.15
CA GLN A 971 46.09 21.02 -26.15
C GLN A 971 45.49 20.86 -24.71
N VAL A 972 45.19 19.58 -24.45
CA VAL A 972 45.09 18.80 -23.19
C VAL A 972 46.48 18.76 -22.49
N PRO A 973 46.66 18.81 -21.13
CA PRO A 973 46.53 17.59 -20.28
C PRO A 973 46.27 17.69 -18.74
N GLU A 974 45.83 16.57 -18.14
CA GLU A 974 46.21 16.03 -16.79
C GLU A 974 45.86 16.83 -15.49
N LEU A 975 45.83 16.32 -14.22
CA LEU A 975 45.95 14.97 -13.61
C LEU A 975 45.32 14.92 -12.17
N PHE A 976 45.28 13.72 -11.57
CA PHE A 976 45.28 13.36 -10.11
C PHE A 976 44.30 13.96 -9.05
N SER A 977 43.28 13.15 -8.69
CA SER A 977 43.05 12.50 -7.35
C SER A 977 42.88 13.25 -6.00
N TYR A 978 42.29 12.50 -5.03
CA TYR A 978 42.24 12.66 -3.55
C TYR A 978 41.20 13.59 -2.87
N SER A 979 40.04 12.98 -2.55
CA SER A 979 39.57 12.68 -1.18
C SER A 979 39.14 13.77 -0.17
N LEU A 980 38.00 13.46 0.48
CA LEU A 980 37.57 13.79 1.86
C LEU A 980 36.91 15.15 2.23
N MET A 981 35.59 15.03 2.50
CA MET A 981 34.86 15.55 3.68
C MET A 981 34.38 17.02 3.84
N CYS A 982 33.10 17.09 4.26
CA CYS A 982 32.46 18.04 5.20
C CYS A 982 31.79 19.36 4.75
N ALA A 983 30.82 19.76 5.59
CA ALA A 983 30.19 21.08 5.74
C ALA A 983 29.16 21.60 4.71
N ASN A 984 27.91 21.18 4.91
CA ASN A 984 26.67 21.99 4.95
C ASN A 984 26.65 23.49 4.48
N SER A 985 25.63 23.77 3.65
CA SER A 985 24.55 24.78 3.82
C SER A 985 24.63 26.20 3.19
N VAL A 986 23.41 26.75 3.03
CA VAL A 986 22.98 28.14 2.73
C VAL A 986 22.73 28.57 1.25
N HIS A 987 21.44 28.88 1.02
CA HIS A 987 20.72 29.80 0.11
C HIS A 987 21.45 30.89 -0.74
N SER A 988 20.85 31.51 -1.79
CA SER A 988 19.61 31.29 -2.61
C SER A 988 19.49 32.40 -3.70
N ILE A 989 18.35 32.48 -4.42
CA ILE A 989 17.81 33.59 -5.28
C ILE A 989 18.58 33.77 -6.63
N TYR A 990 17.99 33.73 -7.83
CA TYR A 990 16.90 34.57 -8.37
C TYR A 990 15.95 33.93 -9.45
N SER A 991 14.81 34.60 -9.66
CA SER A 991 13.72 34.38 -10.67
C SER A 991 14.09 34.99 -12.05
N GLY A 992 13.42 34.79 -13.20
CA GLY A 992 12.19 34.10 -13.65
C GLY A 992 12.03 34.29 -15.19
N VAL A 993 11.05 33.73 -15.94
CA VAL A 993 9.64 34.18 -16.15
C VAL A 993 9.09 33.45 -17.44
N LEU A 994 7.78 33.54 -17.76
CA LEU A 994 7.08 33.27 -19.06
C LEU A 994 6.43 31.89 -19.39
N MET A 995 5.20 31.71 -18.88
CA MET A 995 3.92 31.29 -19.52
C MET A 995 3.71 30.07 -20.46
N PHE A 996 2.50 29.50 -20.32
CA PHE A 996 1.82 28.49 -21.16
C PHE A 996 1.16 29.07 -22.44
N ILE A 997 0.85 28.22 -23.44
CA ILE A 997 -0.53 27.76 -23.81
C ILE A 997 -0.55 26.98 -25.14
N LYS A 998 -1.07 25.73 -25.09
CA LYS A 998 -1.77 24.90 -26.12
C LYS A 998 -1.79 23.43 -25.64
N PHE A 999 -2.71 22.55 -26.01
CA PHE A 999 -3.82 22.60 -26.98
C PHE A 999 -4.97 21.67 -26.51
N PHE A 1000 -6.23 21.99 -26.84
CA PHE A 1000 -7.34 21.01 -26.93
C PHE A 1000 -8.41 21.58 -27.89
N SER A 1001 -8.99 20.77 -28.78
CA SER A 1001 -9.95 21.27 -29.78
C SER A 1001 -10.85 20.20 -30.41
N CYS A 1002 -12.16 20.29 -30.15
CA CYS A 1002 -13.33 19.78 -30.90
C CYS A 1002 -14.57 20.28 -30.12
N LEU A 1003 -15.68 20.77 -30.69
CA LEU A 1003 -16.16 20.86 -32.08
C LEU A 1003 -17.03 22.14 -32.29
N ASN A 1004 -17.35 22.45 -33.55
CA ASN A 1004 -18.29 23.49 -33.99
C ASN A 1004 -19.78 23.09 -33.74
N ASN A 1005 -20.85 23.92 -33.83
CA ASN A 1005 -20.98 25.33 -34.25
C ASN A 1005 -22.25 26.04 -33.68
N PHE A 1006 -22.41 27.33 -34.01
CA PHE A 1006 -23.55 28.27 -33.80
C PHE A 1006 -24.88 27.86 -34.52
N SER A 1007 -26.08 28.46 -34.34
CA SER A 1007 -26.60 29.66 -33.59
C SER A 1007 -28.15 29.66 -33.52
N CYS A 1008 -28.75 30.44 -32.59
CA CYS A 1008 -29.90 31.39 -32.76
C CYS A 1008 -30.73 31.61 -31.46
N ILE A 1009 -31.45 32.72 -31.37
CA ILE A 1009 -32.07 33.38 -30.18
C ILE A 1009 -33.25 34.28 -30.64
N PRO A 1010 -34.15 34.87 -29.81
CA PRO A 1010 -34.05 35.23 -28.36
C PRO A 1010 -35.34 34.93 -27.53
N VAL A 1011 -35.65 35.76 -26.49
CA VAL A 1011 -36.91 35.85 -25.69
C VAL A 1011 -37.08 34.75 -24.60
N LYS A 1012 -37.41 35.03 -23.32
CA LYS A 1012 -37.59 36.30 -22.54
C LYS A 1012 -37.32 36.11 -21.03
N VAL A 1013 -36.92 37.22 -20.37
CA VAL A 1013 -37.13 37.67 -18.96
C VAL A 1013 -37.51 36.66 -17.86
N GLY A 1014 -36.69 36.57 -16.78
CA GLY A 1014 -37.01 35.80 -15.56
C GLY A 1014 -36.06 35.80 -14.34
N TRP A 1015 -35.23 36.83 -14.10
CA TRP A 1015 -34.72 37.37 -12.79
C TRP A 1015 -34.56 36.40 -11.58
N VAL A 1016 -33.42 36.24 -10.86
CA VAL A 1016 -32.23 37.11 -10.60
C VAL A 1016 -30.98 36.28 -10.15
N GLN A 1017 -29.82 36.96 -10.17
CA GLN A 1017 -28.45 36.67 -9.64
C GLN A 1017 -28.28 35.70 -8.43
N SER A 1018 -27.09 35.16 -8.14
CA SER A 1018 -25.74 35.73 -8.42
C SER A 1018 -24.60 34.73 -8.64
N TRP A 1019 -23.48 35.24 -9.17
CA TRP A 1019 -22.29 34.48 -9.59
C TRP A 1019 -21.02 35.23 -9.14
N LEU A 1020 -20.33 34.76 -8.10
CA LEU A 1020 -18.91 35.06 -7.82
C LEU A 1020 -18.37 34.21 -6.64
N TYR A 1021 -17.36 33.35 -6.88
CA TYR A 1021 -16.05 33.38 -6.17
C TYR A 1021 -15.13 32.19 -6.55
N CYS A 1022 -14.04 32.48 -7.24
CA CYS A 1022 -12.79 31.72 -7.32
C CYS A 1022 -11.72 32.67 -7.89
N HIS A 1023 -10.50 32.82 -7.39
CA HIS A 1023 -9.78 32.12 -6.32
C HIS A 1023 -8.99 33.13 -5.47
N GLN A 1024 -8.81 32.87 -4.18
CA GLN A 1024 -7.49 32.92 -3.53
C GLN A 1024 -7.50 32.06 -2.24
N ALA A 1025 -6.34 31.89 -1.58
CA ALA A 1025 -6.12 30.73 -0.72
C ALA A 1025 -5.15 30.95 0.46
N LYS A 1026 -5.25 30.02 1.42
CA LYS A 1026 -4.26 29.62 2.46
C LYS A 1026 -4.05 30.51 3.69
N TYR A 1027 -4.55 29.98 4.81
CA TYR A 1027 -4.14 30.16 6.22
C TYR A 1027 -4.39 31.53 6.89
N PRO A 1028 -4.95 31.46 8.12
CA PRO A 1028 -4.17 31.93 9.27
C PRO A 1028 -4.26 31.01 10.50
N THR A 1029 -3.18 30.93 11.28
CA THR A 1029 -3.19 30.55 12.71
C THR A 1029 -2.05 31.22 13.47
N THR A 1030 -2.23 32.49 13.84
CA THR A 1030 -1.56 33.16 14.97
C THR A 1030 -2.37 34.40 15.32
N GLU A 1031 -3.37 34.25 16.18
CA GLU A 1031 -4.09 35.39 16.74
C GLU A 1031 -3.89 35.40 18.26
N LEU A 1032 -2.94 36.23 18.73
CA LEU A 1032 -2.72 36.47 20.15
C LEU A 1032 -2.14 37.88 20.34
N LEU A 1033 -2.97 38.89 20.10
CA LEU A 1033 -2.91 40.25 20.68
C LEU A 1033 -4.06 41.18 20.22
N LEU A 1034 -5.22 40.64 19.81
CA LEU A 1034 -6.43 41.44 19.58
C LEU A 1034 -7.13 41.76 20.91
N ASN A 1035 -6.51 42.63 21.74
CA ASN A 1035 -7.19 43.26 22.88
C ASN A 1035 -6.47 44.50 23.45
N GLN A 1036 -6.24 45.51 22.61
CA GLN A 1036 -6.08 46.89 23.09
C GLN A 1036 -6.60 47.91 22.07
N LEU A 1037 -7.18 48.99 22.60
CA LEU A 1037 -7.58 50.21 21.88
C LEU A 1037 -8.61 50.04 20.74
N ILE A 1038 -9.86 49.88 21.16
CA ILE A 1038 -10.93 50.68 20.56
C ILE A 1038 -10.55 52.16 20.72
N ASN A 1039 -10.34 52.89 19.62
CA ASN A 1039 -10.66 54.32 19.46
C ASN A 1039 -10.18 54.85 18.09
N THR A 1040 -11.02 55.66 17.43
CA THR A 1040 -10.66 56.74 16.46
C THR A 1040 -9.87 56.38 15.19
N VAL A 1041 -9.97 57.10 14.06
CA VAL A 1041 -11.10 57.82 13.43
C VAL A 1041 -10.80 57.93 11.92
N THR A 1042 -11.71 58.53 11.15
CA THR A 1042 -11.74 58.70 9.68
C THR A 1042 -10.46 59.14 8.93
N GLU A 1043 -10.51 58.93 7.60
CA GLU A 1043 -9.80 59.65 6.52
C GLU A 1043 -8.31 59.31 6.24
N ASN A 1044 -8.00 58.68 5.10
CA ASN A 1044 -7.81 59.21 3.71
C ASN A 1044 -6.29 59.37 3.39
N PRO A 1045 -5.81 59.74 2.17
CA PRO A 1045 -4.76 58.94 1.54
C PRO A 1045 -3.48 59.72 1.17
N TRP A 1046 -2.62 59.05 0.38
CA TRP A 1046 -1.51 59.53 -0.46
C TRP A 1046 -0.06 59.17 -0.04
N ASN A 1047 0.69 58.80 -1.09
CA ASN A 1047 2.12 59.00 -1.33
C ASN A 1047 3.21 58.18 -0.58
N VAL A 1048 3.93 57.42 -1.41
CA VAL A 1048 5.40 57.46 -1.60
C VAL A 1048 6.29 57.27 -0.36
N PHE A 1049 6.94 56.10 -0.30
CA PHE A 1049 8.36 55.99 -0.65
C PHE A 1049 8.69 54.61 -1.24
#